data_AF-Q844J8-F1
#
_entry.id   AF-Q844J8-F1
#
_cell.length_a   1.000
_cell.length_b   1.000
_cell.length_c   1.000
_cell.angle_alpha   90.00
_cell.angle_beta   90.00
_cell.angle_gamma   90.00
#
_symmetry.space_group_name_H-M   'P 1'
#
loop_
_entity.id
_entity.type
_entity.pdbx_description
1 polymer ?
#
loop_
_entity_poly.entity_id
_entity_poly.type
_entity_poly.pdbx_seq_one_letter_code
_entity_poly.pdbx_strand_id
1 'polypeptide(L)'
;MKNMKKKLASVVTCTLLAPMFLNGNVNAVYADSKTNQISTTQKNQQKEMDRKGLLGYYFKGKDFSNLTMFAPTRDNTLIYDQQTANKLLDKKQQQYQSIRWIGLIQSKEKGDFTFNLSEDEQAIIEIDGKIISNKGKEKQVVHLEKEKLVPIKIEYQSDTKFNIDSKTFKEFKLFKIDSQNQSQQVKRDELRNPEFNKKESREFLAKASKTNFFMQKMKRDIDEDTDTDGDSIPDLWEENGYTIQNKVAVKWDDKFAQQGYVKYLSSPYQAHTVGDPYTDWEKAAGDIPKSNAAATRNPLVAAFPSINVDMRKMILSKDSNLSNSAEAHSNNSYTYANSEGASIEAGFGPKGFSFGVSANYQHTETVGSDWGNSKSNTEQFNSASAGYLNANVHYNNVGTGGIYDAQPTTSFILQDSTIATITAKSNATALSIPSGDRYPASKEGISLKTMDDFNSHPITLNKPQLDAVLNNEVIKINTDQTDGRYGIIGVDGKAEIGDRWSPIIDEIKGRTASIIIDPADGKALETRIAAKDYKNPEDKTPSLTIKEGLKIAYPESISEDKDGILFYEYKNDEGKVTKKQLSEENIMPYLDEDTSKEFERQLSDGSAKGLYDIKLTPKMNITIRLATVTLGFDDQFSAYPWENATWSDKFGNLRLGSLAIPQESKYTIPKDKVKPNYDYLITGYIKHDFTTDNESLGIVAFTKKDNFEMWNMGTSIFSQNSGGEFKKFTIKTQNISGDYILDSIQLMKRNNDVNKIDSYLDDISIIPIGPNKSR
;
A
#
# COMPACT_ATOMS: atom_id res chain seq x y z
N MET A 1 -78.79 -52.76 -28.77
CA MET A 1 -79.33 -51.44 -29.20
C MET A 1 -78.63 -50.34 -28.41
N LYS A 2 -78.02 -49.37 -29.13
CA LYS A 2 -77.66 -47.94 -28.82
C LYS A 2 -77.38 -47.52 -27.36
N ASN A 3 -76.47 -46.60 -27.01
CA ASN A 3 -75.45 -45.74 -27.66
C ASN A 3 -74.69 -45.06 -26.49
N MET A 4 -73.35 -45.05 -26.46
CA MET A 4 -72.42 -43.94 -26.81
C MET A 4 -72.54 -42.61 -26.04
N LYS A 5 -71.47 -42.21 -25.33
CA LYS A 5 -70.50 -41.17 -25.77
C LYS A 5 -69.14 -41.27 -25.01
N LYS A 6 -68.04 -41.24 -25.81
CA LYS A 6 -66.59 -41.14 -25.49
C LYS A 6 -66.13 -39.66 -25.65
N LYS A 7 -64.93 -39.17 -25.28
CA LYS A 7 -63.52 -39.53 -25.59
C LYS A 7 -62.57 -38.76 -24.63
N LEU A 8 -61.46 -39.30 -24.07
CA LEU A 8 -60.11 -39.67 -24.61
C LEU A 8 -59.32 -38.47 -25.19
N ALA A 9 -57.97 -38.35 -25.15
CA ALA A 9 -56.81 -38.88 -24.42
C ALA A 9 -55.53 -38.45 -25.20
N SER A 10 -54.38 -38.42 -24.53
CA SER A 10 -53.02 -38.74 -25.03
C SER A 10 -52.26 -37.84 -26.05
N VAL A 11 -51.05 -37.46 -25.60
CA VAL A 11 -49.71 -37.38 -26.23
C VAL A 11 -49.55 -37.86 -27.69
N VAL A 12 -48.73 -37.13 -28.49
CA VAL A 12 -47.57 -37.60 -29.31
C VAL A 12 -47.03 -36.46 -30.23
N THR A 13 -45.72 -36.20 -30.11
CA THR A 13 -44.66 -35.93 -31.13
C THR A 13 -44.97 -35.16 -32.42
N CYS A 14 -44.13 -34.16 -32.79
CA CYS A 14 -43.35 -34.14 -34.06
C CYS A 14 -42.68 -32.79 -34.45
N THR A 15 -41.49 -32.94 -35.05
CA THR A 15 -40.88 -32.21 -36.19
C THR A 15 -40.25 -30.82 -36.04
N LEU A 16 -38.93 -30.82 -36.25
CA LEU A 16 -38.10 -29.76 -36.82
C LEU A 16 -38.66 -29.23 -38.15
N LEU A 17 -38.75 -27.90 -38.26
CA LEU A 17 -38.80 -27.17 -39.53
C LEU A 17 -37.81 -26.00 -39.44
N ALA A 18 -36.75 -26.07 -40.25
CA ALA A 18 -35.97 -24.89 -40.62
C ALA A 18 -36.66 -24.19 -41.80
N PRO A 19 -36.65 -22.86 -41.87
CA PRO A 19 -36.61 -22.18 -43.14
C PRO A 19 -35.42 -21.22 -43.28
N MET A 20 -35.03 -21.10 -44.53
CA MET A 20 -33.85 -20.45 -45.09
C MET A 20 -33.83 -18.93 -44.93
N PHE A 21 -32.61 -18.39 -44.93
CA PHE A 21 -32.30 -16.97 -45.10
C PHE A 21 -32.73 -16.45 -46.47
N LEU A 22 -33.38 -15.28 -46.49
CA LEU A 22 -33.40 -14.34 -47.61
C LEU A 22 -33.02 -12.95 -47.08
N ASN A 23 -32.05 -12.34 -47.77
CA ASN A 23 -31.45 -11.05 -47.48
C ASN A 23 -32.42 -9.86 -47.69
N GLY A 24 -32.24 -8.82 -46.87
CA GLY A 24 -32.82 -7.49 -47.11
C GLY A 24 -32.28 -6.46 -46.11
N ASN A 25 -31.24 -5.74 -46.51
CA ASN A 25 -30.56 -4.66 -45.77
C ASN A 25 -31.49 -3.50 -45.38
N VAL A 26 -31.52 -3.15 -44.08
CA VAL A 26 -31.48 -1.74 -43.63
C VAL A 26 -30.78 -1.72 -42.26
N ASN A 27 -29.59 -1.11 -42.19
CA ASN A 27 -28.79 -1.03 -40.97
C ASN A 27 -29.42 -0.05 -39.95
N ALA A 28 -30.13 -0.59 -38.97
CA ALA A 28 -30.33 0.06 -37.68
C ALA A 28 -29.45 -0.68 -36.66
N VAL A 29 -28.38 -0.03 -36.20
CA VAL A 29 -27.48 -0.57 -35.17
C VAL A 29 -28.20 -0.48 -33.82
N TYR A 30 -28.97 -1.52 -33.50
CA TYR A 30 -29.38 -1.82 -32.14
C TYR A 30 -28.30 -2.72 -31.52
N ALA A 31 -27.78 -2.31 -30.37
CA ALA A 31 -26.86 -3.12 -29.58
C ALA A 31 -27.60 -4.37 -29.09
N ASP A 32 -27.20 -5.51 -29.63
CA ASP A 32 -27.68 -6.85 -29.31
C ASP A 32 -27.31 -7.17 -27.85
N SER A 33 -28.28 -7.10 -26.93
CA SER A 33 -28.14 -7.57 -25.55
C SER A 33 -28.10 -9.09 -25.53
N LYS A 34 -26.98 -9.67 -25.98
CA LYS A 34 -26.67 -11.07 -25.72
C LYS A 34 -26.11 -11.20 -24.32
N THR A 35 -26.97 -11.67 -23.43
CA THR A 35 -26.65 -12.27 -22.13
C THR A 35 -25.81 -13.52 -22.37
N ASN A 36 -24.54 -13.35 -22.77
CA ASN A 36 -23.56 -14.39 -22.60
C ASN A 36 -23.20 -14.39 -21.12
N GLN A 37 -23.71 -15.37 -20.38
CA GLN A 37 -23.11 -15.81 -19.13
C GLN A 37 -21.68 -16.25 -19.45
N ILE A 38 -20.75 -15.29 -19.46
CA ILE A 38 -19.34 -15.59 -19.33
C ILE A 38 -19.15 -15.94 -17.86
N SER A 39 -19.21 -17.23 -17.56
CA SER A 39 -18.66 -17.78 -16.32
C SER A 39 -17.17 -17.46 -16.30
N THR A 40 -16.79 -16.28 -15.80
CA THR A 40 -15.39 -15.96 -15.46
C THR A 40 -15.00 -16.75 -14.22
N THR A 41 -14.81 -18.05 -14.40
CA THR A 41 -13.94 -18.82 -13.52
C THR A 41 -12.50 -18.49 -13.89
N GLN A 42 -12.09 -17.22 -13.74
CA GLN A 42 -10.67 -16.93 -13.58
C GLN A 42 -10.29 -17.31 -12.15
N LYS A 43 -10.24 -18.62 -11.88
CA LYS A 43 -9.27 -19.14 -10.92
C LYS A 43 -7.91 -18.80 -11.51
N ASN A 44 -7.36 -17.64 -11.19
CA ASN A 44 -5.92 -17.55 -11.06
C ASN A 44 -5.57 -18.69 -10.10
N GLN A 45 -5.02 -19.80 -10.63
CA GLN A 45 -4.53 -20.89 -9.81
C GLN A 45 -3.31 -20.36 -9.07
N GLN A 46 -3.58 -19.61 -8.01
CA GLN A 46 -2.59 -19.21 -7.04
C GLN A 46 -2.01 -20.52 -6.50
N LYS A 47 -0.71 -20.73 -6.73
CA LYS A 47 0.00 -21.92 -6.24
C LYS A 47 -0.31 -22.08 -4.76
N GLU A 48 -0.90 -23.23 -4.40
CA GLU A 48 -1.24 -23.60 -3.03
C GLU A 48 -0.03 -23.36 -2.12
N MET A 49 -0.25 -22.62 -1.03
CA MET A 49 0.76 -22.34 -0.04
C MET A 49 1.04 -23.62 0.75
N ASP A 50 2.30 -24.05 0.78
CA ASP A 50 2.61 -25.28 1.48
C ASP A 50 2.55 -25.08 3.00
N ARG A 51 1.46 -25.55 3.62
CA ARG A 51 1.20 -25.60 5.07
C ARG A 51 1.27 -27.03 5.63
N LYS A 52 1.81 -27.98 4.87
CA LYS A 52 1.96 -29.38 5.30
C LYS A 52 3.20 -29.58 6.14
N GLY A 53 3.10 -30.42 7.17
CA GLY A 53 4.13 -30.63 8.18
C GLY A 53 3.86 -29.87 9.48
N LEU A 54 4.61 -30.17 10.53
CA LEU A 54 4.55 -29.44 11.81
C LEU A 54 5.52 -28.26 11.78
N LEU A 55 5.36 -27.30 12.68
CA LEU A 55 6.36 -26.26 12.94
C LEU A 55 7.36 -26.78 13.97
N GLY A 56 8.61 -26.96 13.57
CA GLY A 56 9.70 -27.41 14.45
C GLY A 56 10.53 -26.25 14.97
N TYR A 57 10.80 -26.24 16.27
CA TYR A 57 11.68 -25.31 16.99
C TYR A 57 12.92 -26.06 17.46
N TYR A 58 14.10 -25.58 17.08
CA TYR A 58 15.37 -26.31 17.23
C TYR A 58 16.32 -25.59 18.19
N PHE A 59 16.72 -26.27 19.26
CA PHE A 59 17.42 -25.67 20.41
C PHE A 59 18.80 -26.29 20.62
N LYS A 60 19.78 -25.46 20.99
CA LYS A 60 21.12 -25.95 21.35
C LYS A 60 21.16 -26.56 22.75
N GLY A 61 20.33 -26.05 23.65
CA GLY A 61 20.25 -26.49 25.03
C GLY A 61 19.37 -27.73 25.20
N LYS A 62 19.66 -28.54 26.21
CA LYS A 62 18.86 -29.71 26.58
C LYS A 62 17.46 -29.32 27.06
N ASP A 63 17.31 -28.17 27.71
CA ASP A 63 16.08 -27.75 28.38
C ASP A 63 15.25 -26.75 27.55
N PHE A 64 15.24 -26.92 26.23
CA PHE A 64 14.55 -25.99 25.30
C PHE A 64 15.01 -24.55 25.48
N SER A 65 16.33 -24.36 25.61
CA SER A 65 16.98 -23.06 25.69
C SER A 65 17.91 -22.85 24.49
N ASN A 66 18.21 -21.59 24.20
CA ASN A 66 19.01 -21.20 23.03
C ASN A 66 18.35 -21.62 21.71
N LEU A 67 17.18 -21.05 21.42
CA LEU A 67 16.47 -21.27 20.15
C LEU A 67 17.33 -20.79 18.99
N THR A 68 17.59 -21.67 18.04
CA THR A 68 18.45 -21.35 16.89
C THR A 68 17.65 -21.01 15.64
N MET A 69 16.58 -21.77 15.40
CA MET A 69 15.70 -21.60 14.25
C MET A 69 14.36 -22.25 14.52
N PHE A 70 13.35 -21.83 13.77
CA PHE A 70 12.12 -22.60 13.62
C PHE A 70 11.68 -22.66 12.16
N ALA A 71 11.08 -23.78 11.77
CA ALA A 71 10.72 -24.04 10.37
C ALA A 71 9.68 -25.16 10.23
N PRO A 72 8.84 -25.15 9.17
CA PRO A 72 7.97 -26.27 8.84
C PRO A 72 8.74 -27.54 8.47
N THR A 73 8.19 -28.70 8.82
CA THR A 73 8.80 -30.00 8.49
C THR A 73 8.56 -30.43 7.04
N ARG A 74 9.47 -31.26 6.51
CA ARG A 74 9.57 -31.66 5.09
C ARG A 74 9.78 -33.17 4.91
N ASP A 75 9.59 -33.64 3.68
CA ASP A 75 9.99 -34.98 3.20
C ASP A 75 9.43 -36.19 3.97
N ASN A 76 8.19 -36.11 4.48
CA ASN A 76 7.58 -37.14 5.34
C ASN A 76 8.38 -37.45 6.62
N THR A 77 9.27 -36.55 7.02
CA THR A 77 10.01 -36.63 8.28
C THR A 77 9.67 -35.41 9.13
N LEU A 78 10.27 -35.32 10.31
CA LEU A 78 10.18 -34.14 11.17
C LEU A 78 11.40 -33.20 11.03
N ILE A 79 12.10 -33.26 9.89
CA ILE A 79 13.23 -32.37 9.57
C ILE A 79 12.77 -31.15 8.77
N TYR A 80 13.59 -30.09 8.72
CA TYR A 80 13.33 -28.86 7.96
C TYR A 80 14.06 -28.82 6.60
N ASP A 81 13.77 -27.80 5.79
CA ASP A 81 14.51 -27.51 4.56
C ASP A 81 15.97 -27.11 4.86
N GLN A 82 16.87 -28.09 4.79
CA GLN A 82 18.29 -27.91 5.04
C GLN A 82 18.96 -27.00 4.01
N GLN A 83 18.48 -26.94 2.76
CA GLN A 83 19.10 -26.10 1.74
C GLN A 83 18.94 -24.62 2.08
N THR A 84 17.74 -24.23 2.52
CA THR A 84 17.49 -22.86 2.97
C THR A 84 18.20 -22.57 4.29
N ALA A 85 18.12 -23.48 5.27
CA ALA A 85 18.78 -23.30 6.56
C ALA A 85 20.30 -23.12 6.42
N ASN A 86 20.97 -23.87 5.54
CA ASN A 86 22.41 -23.76 5.31
C ASN A 86 22.86 -22.42 4.69
N LYS A 87 21.92 -21.63 4.12
CA LYS A 87 22.21 -20.26 3.67
C LYS A 87 22.18 -19.25 4.81
N LEU A 88 21.39 -19.54 5.85
CA LEU A 88 21.17 -18.65 6.99
C LEU A 88 22.09 -19.00 8.16
N LEU A 89 22.37 -20.29 8.36
CA LEU A 89 23.10 -20.82 9.52
C LEU A 89 24.23 -21.73 9.06
N ASP A 90 25.39 -21.58 9.68
CA ASP A 90 26.48 -22.54 9.47
C ASP A 90 26.20 -23.88 10.17
N LYS A 91 26.97 -24.91 9.82
CA LYS A 91 26.82 -26.26 10.41
C LYS A 91 27.04 -26.30 11.92
N LYS A 92 27.86 -25.41 12.49
CA LYS A 92 28.13 -25.38 13.93
C LYS A 92 26.94 -24.79 14.69
N GLN A 93 26.27 -23.82 14.08
CA GLN A 93 25.04 -23.24 14.61
C GLN A 93 23.91 -24.27 14.61
N GLN A 94 23.85 -25.16 13.61
CA GLN A 94 22.87 -26.23 13.47
C GLN A 94 23.21 -27.51 14.27
N GLN A 95 23.70 -27.34 15.50
CA GLN A 95 23.91 -28.41 16.48
C GLN A 95 22.87 -28.29 17.58
N TYR A 96 22.10 -29.35 17.80
CA TYR A 96 20.92 -29.33 18.66
C TYR A 96 21.02 -30.37 19.78
N GLN A 97 20.21 -30.15 20.81
CA GLN A 97 20.05 -31.09 21.92
C GLN A 97 18.57 -31.31 22.29
N SER A 98 17.70 -30.38 21.93
CA SER A 98 16.25 -30.56 22.06
C SER A 98 15.50 -29.97 20.86
N ILE A 99 14.33 -30.51 20.58
CA ILE A 99 13.44 -30.08 19.49
C ILE A 99 12.00 -30.11 19.99
N ARG A 100 11.22 -29.08 19.63
CA ARG A 100 9.78 -29.04 19.85
C ARG A 100 9.06 -28.97 18.51
N TRP A 101 8.14 -29.86 18.23
CA TRP A 101 7.25 -29.78 17.06
C TRP A 101 5.83 -29.48 17.49
N ILE A 102 5.20 -28.50 16.85
CA ILE A 102 3.84 -28.05 17.16
C ILE A 102 3.04 -27.94 15.85
N GLY A 103 1.77 -28.29 15.90
CA GLY A 103 0.85 -28.06 14.79
C GLY A 103 -0.44 -28.85 14.97
N LEU A 104 -0.99 -29.31 13.85
CA LEU A 104 -2.20 -30.11 13.82
C LEU A 104 -1.91 -31.45 13.15
N ILE A 105 -2.61 -32.49 13.63
CA ILE A 105 -2.65 -33.81 13.01
C ILE A 105 -4.08 -34.15 12.59
N GLN A 106 -4.23 -34.81 11.46
CA GLN A 106 -5.48 -35.41 11.00
C GLN A 106 -5.23 -36.86 10.61
N SER A 107 -6.22 -37.73 10.80
CA SER A 107 -6.15 -39.11 10.32
C SER A 107 -6.97 -39.27 9.04
N LYS A 108 -6.44 -40.01 8.06
CA LYS A 108 -7.17 -40.38 6.84
C LYS A 108 -8.32 -41.38 7.08
N GLU A 109 -8.28 -42.02 8.23
CA GLU A 109 -9.24 -43.04 8.66
C GLU A 109 -9.67 -42.74 10.08
N LYS A 110 -10.96 -42.98 10.36
CA LYS A 110 -11.48 -42.92 11.73
C LYS A 110 -10.96 -44.12 12.50
N GLY A 111 -10.47 -43.92 13.71
CA GLY A 111 -10.01 -45.03 14.54
C GLY A 111 -9.35 -44.63 15.84
N ASP A 112 -8.97 -45.65 16.59
CA ASP A 112 -8.24 -45.58 17.84
C ASP A 112 -6.76 -45.85 17.58
N PHE A 113 -5.90 -44.91 17.98
CA PHE A 113 -4.47 -44.95 17.70
C PHE A 113 -3.61 -44.70 18.94
N THR A 114 -2.43 -45.32 18.97
CA THR A 114 -1.31 -44.88 19.81
C THR A 114 -0.21 -44.30 18.91
N PHE A 115 0.71 -43.50 19.48
CA PHE A 115 1.75 -42.82 18.70
C PHE A 115 3.15 -43.04 19.28
N ASN A 116 4.13 -43.20 18.37
CA ASN A 116 5.54 -43.34 18.71
C ASN A 116 6.39 -42.42 17.82
N LEU A 117 7.45 -41.84 18.38
CA LEU A 117 8.55 -41.27 17.60
C LEU A 117 9.58 -42.38 17.28
N SER A 118 10.41 -42.22 16.25
CA SER A 118 11.54 -43.14 16.01
C SER A 118 12.52 -43.24 17.18
N GLU A 119 12.69 -42.16 17.95
CA GLU A 119 13.48 -42.08 19.20
C GLU A 119 12.57 -41.86 20.40
N ASP A 120 11.54 -42.70 20.51
CA ASP A 120 10.41 -42.52 21.44
C ASP A 120 10.79 -42.41 22.91
N GLU A 121 11.85 -43.11 23.34
CA GLU A 121 12.36 -43.08 24.72
C GLU A 121 12.87 -41.69 25.14
N GLN A 122 13.17 -40.83 24.16
CA GLN A 122 13.65 -39.46 24.35
C GLN A 122 12.56 -38.41 24.07
N ALA A 123 11.31 -38.84 23.82
CA ALA A 123 10.23 -37.95 23.39
C ALA A 123 8.99 -38.04 24.30
N ILE A 124 8.25 -36.93 24.38
CA ILE A 124 6.92 -36.86 24.98
C ILE A 124 5.96 -36.31 23.92
N ILE A 125 4.82 -36.96 23.74
CA ILE A 125 3.81 -36.62 22.73
C ILE A 125 2.50 -36.26 23.43
N GLU A 126 1.97 -35.10 23.09
CA GLU A 126 0.65 -34.61 23.49
C GLU A 126 -0.24 -34.47 22.26
N ILE A 127 -1.48 -34.98 22.36
CA ILE A 127 -2.53 -34.76 21.37
C ILE A 127 -3.78 -34.26 22.10
N ASP A 128 -4.38 -33.18 21.59
CA ASP A 128 -5.59 -32.57 22.15
C ASP A 128 -5.44 -32.24 23.65
N GLY A 129 -4.27 -31.72 24.03
CA GLY A 129 -3.94 -31.32 25.41
C GLY A 129 -3.72 -32.49 26.39
N LYS A 130 -3.64 -33.73 25.90
CA LYS A 130 -3.39 -34.93 26.72
C LYS A 130 -2.06 -35.58 26.33
N ILE A 131 -1.22 -35.88 27.32
CA ILE A 131 0.01 -36.66 27.12
C ILE A 131 -0.37 -38.10 26.79
N ILE A 132 -0.02 -38.56 25.59
CA ILE A 132 -0.38 -39.88 25.07
C ILE A 132 0.81 -40.84 24.94
N SER A 133 2.02 -40.29 25.05
CA SER A 133 3.27 -41.03 25.11
C SER A 133 4.25 -40.25 25.99
N ASN A 134 4.84 -40.90 26.97
CA ASN A 134 5.82 -40.30 27.87
C ASN A 134 7.10 -41.13 27.85
N LYS A 135 8.12 -40.70 27.09
CA LYS A 135 9.41 -41.39 26.94
C LYS A 135 9.25 -42.85 26.53
N GLY A 136 8.40 -43.09 25.54
CA GLY A 136 8.04 -44.42 25.03
C GLY A 136 7.23 -45.28 26.00
N LYS A 137 6.89 -44.77 27.18
CA LYS A 137 6.04 -45.42 28.19
C LYS A 137 4.67 -44.76 28.23
N GLU A 138 3.76 -45.34 29.02
CA GLU A 138 2.44 -44.75 29.33
C GLU A 138 1.62 -44.41 28.08
N LYS A 139 1.56 -45.37 27.14
CA LYS A 139 0.83 -45.22 25.87
C LYS A 139 -0.68 -45.12 26.10
N GLN A 140 -1.26 -43.99 25.76
CA GLN A 140 -2.70 -43.79 25.77
C GLN A 140 -3.26 -43.86 24.36
N VAL A 141 -4.43 -44.49 24.25
CA VAL A 141 -5.20 -44.56 23.01
C VAL A 141 -5.91 -43.23 22.78
N VAL A 142 -5.81 -42.69 21.57
CA VAL A 142 -6.51 -41.49 21.11
C VAL A 142 -7.48 -41.87 20.00
N HIS A 143 -8.74 -41.45 20.14
CA HIS A 143 -9.72 -41.55 19.07
C HIS A 143 -9.58 -40.37 18.11
N LEU A 144 -9.33 -40.65 16.83
CA LEU A 144 -9.28 -39.64 15.78
C LEU A 144 -10.42 -39.84 14.79
N GLU A 145 -11.14 -38.76 14.52
CA GLU A 145 -12.13 -38.71 13.45
C GLU A 145 -11.44 -38.47 12.10
N LYS A 146 -12.01 -39.04 11.03
CA LYS A 146 -11.46 -38.90 9.68
C LYS A 146 -11.42 -37.43 9.25
N GLU A 147 -10.26 -36.97 8.78
CA GLU A 147 -9.95 -35.61 8.32
C GLU A 147 -10.20 -34.50 9.36
N LYS A 148 -10.46 -34.83 10.64
CA LYS A 148 -10.55 -33.84 11.70
C LYS A 148 -9.15 -33.45 12.16
N LEU A 149 -8.83 -32.16 12.08
CA LEU A 149 -7.60 -31.60 12.61
C LEU A 149 -7.67 -31.50 14.14
N VAL A 150 -6.64 -32.00 14.82
CA VAL A 150 -6.48 -31.89 16.28
C VAL A 150 -5.08 -31.38 16.62
N PRO A 151 -4.90 -30.57 17.68
CA PRO A 151 -3.59 -30.10 18.10
C PRO A 151 -2.65 -31.25 18.49
N ILE A 152 -1.39 -31.15 18.07
CA ILE A 152 -0.31 -32.05 18.45
C ILE A 152 0.92 -31.24 18.87
N LYS A 153 1.55 -31.68 19.97
CA LYS A 153 2.85 -31.17 20.44
C LYS A 153 3.76 -32.36 20.74
N ILE A 154 4.96 -32.33 20.18
CA ILE A 154 6.00 -33.34 20.42
C ILE A 154 7.23 -32.61 20.95
N GLU A 155 7.75 -33.04 22.08
CA GLU A 155 9.02 -32.54 22.62
C GLU A 155 10.03 -33.68 22.71
N TYR A 156 11.22 -33.45 22.18
CA TYR A 156 12.32 -34.40 22.15
C TYR A 156 13.54 -33.81 22.85
N GLN A 157 14.19 -34.61 23.69
CA GLN A 157 15.36 -34.23 24.47
C GLN A 157 16.42 -35.32 24.37
N SER A 158 17.58 -35.00 23.78
CA SER A 158 18.69 -35.93 23.68
C SER A 158 19.72 -35.76 24.80
N ASP A 159 20.33 -36.86 25.23
CA ASP A 159 21.44 -36.82 26.18
C ASP A 159 22.73 -36.31 25.55
N THR A 160 22.89 -36.45 24.23
CA THR A 160 24.06 -35.96 23.50
C THR A 160 23.65 -34.96 22.42
N LYS A 161 24.55 -34.04 22.09
CA LYS A 161 24.30 -33.09 21.00
C LYS A 161 24.38 -33.82 19.66
N PHE A 162 23.43 -33.54 18.79
CA PHE A 162 23.37 -34.06 17.42
C PHE A 162 23.38 -32.91 16.41
N ASN A 163 23.68 -33.22 15.15
CA ASN A 163 23.69 -32.24 14.06
C ASN A 163 22.91 -32.78 12.87
N ILE A 164 22.78 -31.95 11.83
CA ILE A 164 22.05 -32.27 10.60
C ILE A 164 22.58 -33.49 9.82
N ASP A 165 23.84 -33.88 10.06
CA ASP A 165 24.48 -35.02 9.39
C ASP A 165 24.26 -36.34 10.14
N SER A 166 23.87 -36.27 11.42
CA SER A 166 23.63 -37.43 12.27
C SER A 166 22.50 -38.33 11.75
N LYS A 167 22.65 -39.64 11.98
CA LYS A 167 21.62 -40.63 11.62
C LYS A 167 20.30 -40.34 12.34
N THR A 168 20.37 -40.04 13.64
CA THR A 168 19.22 -39.67 14.49
C THR A 168 18.41 -38.54 13.87
N PHE A 169 19.07 -37.44 13.45
CA PHE A 169 18.38 -36.31 12.85
C PHE A 169 17.65 -36.67 11.55
N LYS A 170 18.30 -37.44 10.68
CA LYS A 170 17.76 -37.86 9.37
C LYS A 170 16.58 -38.84 9.48
N GLU A 171 16.39 -39.46 10.65
CA GLU A 171 15.42 -40.53 10.86
C GLU A 171 14.27 -40.14 11.81
N PHE A 172 14.09 -38.86 12.16
CA PHE A 172 12.92 -38.41 12.93
C PHE A 172 11.62 -38.63 12.15
N LYS A 173 10.86 -39.65 12.57
CA LYS A 173 9.60 -40.07 11.97
C LYS A 173 8.56 -40.32 13.07
N LEU A 174 7.33 -39.88 12.81
CA LEU A 174 6.18 -40.15 13.67
C LEU A 174 5.42 -41.36 13.12
N PHE A 175 5.03 -42.27 14.01
CA PHE A 175 4.24 -43.44 13.69
C PHE A 175 2.94 -43.41 14.48
N LYS A 176 1.85 -43.82 13.83
CA LYS A 176 0.58 -44.16 14.47
C LYS A 176 0.38 -45.68 14.40
N ILE A 177 -0.08 -46.26 15.49
CA ILE A 177 -0.32 -47.70 15.62
C ILE A 177 -1.80 -47.90 15.88
N ASP A 178 -2.45 -48.67 15.02
CA ASP A 178 -3.90 -48.93 15.11
C ASP A 178 -4.25 -50.02 16.14
N SER A 179 -5.55 -50.25 16.31
CA SER A 179 -6.08 -51.29 17.21
C SER A 179 -5.65 -52.73 16.85
N GLN A 180 -5.21 -52.97 15.60
CA GLN A 180 -4.66 -54.23 15.13
C GLN A 180 -3.14 -54.32 15.33
N ASN A 181 -2.54 -53.35 16.01
CA ASN A 181 -1.11 -53.22 16.25
C ASN A 181 -0.29 -53.06 14.96
N GLN A 182 -0.89 -52.56 13.89
CA GLN A 182 -0.19 -52.22 12.66
C GLN A 182 0.39 -50.81 12.77
N SER A 183 1.71 -50.71 12.65
CA SER A 183 2.43 -49.43 12.66
C SER A 183 2.43 -48.81 11.27
N GLN A 184 1.98 -47.57 11.19
CA GLN A 184 1.97 -46.77 9.97
C GLN A 184 2.72 -45.46 10.21
N GLN A 185 3.64 -45.11 9.31
CA GLN A 185 4.29 -43.80 9.37
C GLN A 185 3.25 -42.72 9.06
N VAL A 186 3.14 -41.72 9.94
CA VAL A 186 2.32 -40.53 9.71
C VAL A 186 2.92 -39.77 8.53
N LYS A 187 2.10 -39.57 7.50
CA LYS A 187 2.55 -38.89 6.28
C LYS A 187 2.52 -37.38 6.47
N ARG A 188 3.32 -36.66 5.67
CA ARG A 188 3.39 -35.20 5.73
C ARG A 188 2.03 -34.52 5.48
N ASP A 189 1.19 -35.12 4.65
CA ASP A 189 -0.15 -34.62 4.34
C ASP A 189 -1.18 -34.94 5.44
N GLU A 190 -0.80 -35.66 6.50
CA GLU A 190 -1.58 -35.82 7.73
C GLU A 190 -1.23 -34.76 8.79
N LEU A 191 -0.25 -33.90 8.51
CA LEU A 191 0.24 -32.86 9.42
C LEU A 191 0.02 -31.47 8.83
N ARG A 192 -0.33 -30.49 9.67
CA ARG A 192 -0.45 -29.08 9.28
C ARG A 192 0.27 -28.17 10.26
N ASN A 193 0.76 -27.04 9.74
CA ASN A 193 1.21 -25.94 10.57
C ASN A 193 0.04 -25.42 11.44
N PRO A 194 0.33 -24.70 12.54
CA PRO A 194 -0.69 -24.00 13.31
C PRO A 194 -1.56 -23.06 12.45
N GLU A 195 -2.78 -22.77 12.91
CA GLU A 195 -3.63 -21.75 12.30
C GLU A 195 -3.37 -20.40 12.96
N PHE A 196 -2.34 -19.69 12.54
CA PHE A 196 -1.81 -18.49 13.21
C PHE A 196 -2.86 -17.38 13.48
N ASN A 197 -3.88 -17.24 12.62
CA ASN A 197 -4.96 -16.28 12.81
C ASN A 197 -6.06 -16.70 13.80
N LYS A 198 -6.11 -17.97 14.23
CA LYS A 198 -7.12 -18.43 15.18
C LYS A 198 -6.68 -18.19 16.61
N LYS A 199 -7.57 -17.59 17.41
CA LYS A 199 -7.32 -17.27 18.81
C LYS A 199 -6.89 -18.50 19.61
N GLU A 200 -7.57 -19.64 19.43
CA GLU A 200 -7.26 -20.88 20.15
C GLU A 200 -5.87 -21.41 19.79
N SER A 201 -5.45 -21.25 18.53
CA SER A 201 -4.11 -21.64 18.08
C SER A 201 -3.04 -20.73 18.69
N ARG A 202 -3.28 -19.42 18.76
CA ARG A 202 -2.35 -18.47 19.41
C ARG A 202 -2.20 -18.73 20.90
N GLU A 203 -3.31 -18.94 21.61
CA GLU A 203 -3.28 -19.30 23.04
C GLU A 203 -2.50 -20.60 23.29
N PHE A 204 -2.65 -21.58 22.39
CA PHE A 204 -1.89 -22.82 22.44
C PHE A 204 -0.39 -22.59 22.21
N LEU A 205 -0.01 -21.78 21.23
CA LEU A 205 1.39 -21.44 20.93
C LEU A 205 2.05 -20.68 22.09
N ALA A 206 1.40 -19.63 22.60
CA ALA A 206 1.89 -18.84 23.73
C ALA A 206 2.03 -19.68 25.02
N LYS A 207 1.16 -20.67 25.23
CA LYS A 207 1.31 -21.63 26.33
C LYS A 207 2.48 -22.60 26.07
N ALA A 208 2.64 -23.05 24.83
CA ALA A 208 3.65 -24.01 24.45
C ALA A 208 5.07 -23.44 24.51
N SER A 209 5.26 -22.13 24.34
CA SER A 209 6.55 -21.44 24.54
C SER A 209 6.97 -21.41 26.02
N LYS A 210 6.00 -21.18 26.93
CA LYS A 210 6.25 -21.02 28.38
C LYS A 210 6.37 -22.34 29.16
N THR A 211 5.99 -23.47 28.56
CA THR A 211 5.95 -24.77 29.22
C THR A 211 6.64 -25.87 28.42
N ASN A 212 7.41 -26.72 29.10
CA ASN A 212 7.95 -27.96 28.54
C ASN A 212 7.58 -29.15 29.43
N PHE A 213 7.39 -30.31 28.81
CA PHE A 213 6.95 -31.55 29.45
C PHE A 213 8.00 -32.15 30.38
N PHE A 214 9.28 -31.83 30.18
CA PHE A 214 10.41 -32.42 30.92
C PHE A 214 10.66 -31.74 32.28
N MET A 215 10.32 -30.46 32.43
CA MET A 215 10.59 -29.70 33.66
C MET A 215 9.35 -29.44 34.54
N GLN A 216 8.13 -29.68 34.03
CA GLN A 216 6.83 -29.51 34.74
C GLN A 216 6.65 -28.17 35.52
N LYS A 217 7.51 -27.18 35.28
CA LYS A 217 7.47 -25.84 35.89
C LYS A 217 7.35 -24.81 34.76
N MET A 218 6.50 -23.81 34.95
CA MET A 218 6.46 -22.65 34.07
C MET A 218 7.82 -21.94 34.11
N LYS A 219 8.36 -21.57 32.94
CA LYS A 219 9.47 -20.61 32.87
C LYS A 219 9.00 -19.30 33.53
N ARG A 220 9.80 -18.77 34.47
CA ARG A 220 9.44 -17.54 35.22
C ARG A 220 9.93 -16.26 34.55
N ASP A 221 10.95 -16.37 33.71
CA ASP A 221 11.62 -15.26 33.05
C ASP A 221 11.44 -15.36 31.53
N ILE A 222 11.50 -14.21 30.84
CA ILE A 222 11.53 -14.13 29.37
C ILE A 222 12.85 -14.77 28.89
N ASP A 223 12.74 -15.86 28.14
CA ASP A 223 13.83 -16.60 27.51
C ASP A 223 13.78 -16.43 25.98
N GLU A 224 14.82 -16.89 25.26
CA GLU A 224 14.97 -16.75 23.80
C GLU A 224 13.86 -17.37 22.94
N ASP A 225 12.99 -18.22 23.51
CA ASP A 225 11.84 -18.84 22.83
C ASP A 225 10.48 -18.41 23.38
N THR A 226 10.45 -17.42 24.28
CA THR A 226 9.19 -16.89 24.80
C THR A 226 8.44 -16.19 23.67
N ASP A 227 7.17 -16.56 23.48
CA ASP A 227 6.25 -16.00 22.50
C ASP A 227 4.99 -15.62 23.29
N THR A 228 4.81 -14.32 23.54
CA THR A 228 3.80 -13.79 24.45
C THR A 228 2.44 -13.63 23.78
N ASP A 229 2.39 -13.26 22.51
CA ASP A 229 1.14 -13.02 21.76
C ASP A 229 0.68 -14.23 20.92
N GLY A 230 1.51 -15.26 20.82
CA GLY A 230 1.20 -16.55 20.22
C GLY A 230 1.27 -16.55 18.69
N ASP A 231 1.99 -15.62 18.09
CA ASP A 231 2.13 -15.52 16.63
C ASP A 231 3.22 -16.46 16.04
N SER A 232 3.97 -17.16 16.92
CA SER A 232 5.11 -18.06 16.65
C SER A 232 6.48 -17.40 16.54
N ILE A 233 6.59 -16.08 16.65
CA ILE A 233 7.87 -15.38 16.71
C ILE A 233 8.23 -15.14 18.17
N PRO A 234 9.47 -15.42 18.60
CA PRO A 234 9.88 -15.13 19.96
C PRO A 234 9.98 -13.62 20.23
N ASP A 235 9.58 -13.18 21.42
CA ASP A 235 9.56 -11.77 21.83
C ASP A 235 10.91 -11.06 21.56
N LEU A 236 12.02 -11.71 21.95
CA LEU A 236 13.36 -11.16 21.76
C LEU A 236 13.77 -11.06 20.29
N TRP A 237 13.18 -11.86 19.40
CA TRP A 237 13.45 -11.80 17.97
C TRP A 237 12.69 -10.66 17.32
N GLU A 238 11.47 -10.39 17.77
CA GLU A 238 10.66 -9.25 17.30
C GLU A 238 11.29 -7.91 17.69
N GLU A 239 11.80 -7.80 18.91
CA GLU A 239 12.44 -6.58 19.41
C GLU A 239 13.82 -6.33 18.78
N ASN A 240 14.64 -7.37 18.59
CA ASN A 240 16.04 -7.21 18.16
C ASN A 240 16.26 -7.46 16.66
N GLY A 241 15.33 -8.18 16.04
CA GLY A 241 15.30 -8.49 14.62
C GLY A 241 15.39 -9.97 14.31
N TYR A 242 14.67 -10.36 13.26
CA TYR A 242 14.68 -11.69 12.66
C TYR A 242 14.65 -11.63 11.14
N THR A 243 14.87 -12.76 10.49
CA THR A 243 14.62 -12.92 9.06
C THR A 243 14.00 -14.28 8.77
N ILE A 244 13.23 -14.34 7.69
CA ILE A 244 12.55 -15.55 7.23
C ILE A 244 12.79 -15.74 5.74
N GLN A 245 13.26 -16.93 5.36
CA GLN A 245 13.36 -17.34 3.96
C GLN A 245 12.72 -18.72 3.81
N ASN A 246 11.82 -18.89 2.83
CA ASN A 246 11.11 -20.16 2.60
C ASN A 246 10.49 -20.77 3.89
N LYS A 247 9.98 -19.91 4.78
CA LYS A 247 9.44 -20.26 6.11
C LYS A 247 10.46 -20.83 7.11
N VAL A 248 11.76 -20.72 6.84
CA VAL A 248 12.83 -20.94 7.81
C VAL A 248 13.15 -19.60 8.47
N ALA A 249 12.85 -19.50 9.77
CA ALA A 249 13.04 -18.30 10.55
C ALA A 249 14.26 -18.41 11.46
N VAL A 250 15.07 -17.34 11.50
CA VAL A 250 16.26 -17.23 12.34
C VAL A 250 16.37 -15.82 12.93
N LYS A 251 17.07 -15.71 14.06
CA LYS A 251 17.49 -14.41 14.61
C LYS A 251 18.34 -13.64 13.60
N TRP A 252 18.15 -12.33 13.53
CA TRP A 252 18.90 -11.47 12.62
C TRP A 252 20.41 -11.44 12.93
N ASP A 253 21.21 -11.42 11.87
CA ASP A 253 22.66 -11.23 11.87
C ASP A 253 22.98 -10.22 10.76
N ASP A 254 23.77 -9.18 11.04
CA ASP A 254 24.03 -8.09 10.09
C ASP A 254 24.68 -8.55 8.79
N LYS A 255 25.33 -9.74 8.77
CA LYS A 255 25.83 -10.35 7.53
C LYS A 255 24.72 -10.67 6.52
N PHE A 256 23.47 -10.81 6.97
CA PHE A 256 22.33 -11.12 6.13
C PHE A 256 21.94 -9.93 5.23
N ALA A 257 22.19 -8.69 5.66
CA ALA A 257 21.95 -7.51 4.83
C ALA A 257 22.75 -7.56 3.52
N GLN A 258 24.03 -7.99 3.59
CA GLN A 258 24.89 -8.12 2.41
C GLN A 258 24.42 -9.21 1.43
N GLN A 259 23.57 -10.13 1.91
CA GLN A 259 22.99 -11.21 1.10
C GLN A 259 21.59 -10.85 0.59
N GLY A 260 21.09 -9.65 0.89
CA GLY A 260 19.80 -9.15 0.44
C GLY A 260 18.60 -9.62 1.26
N TYR A 261 18.80 -10.20 2.45
CA TYR A 261 17.70 -10.55 3.34
C TYR A 261 17.17 -9.32 4.07
N VAL A 262 15.89 -9.37 4.44
CA VAL A 262 15.21 -8.30 5.16
C VAL A 262 15.29 -8.56 6.65
N LYS A 263 15.66 -7.54 7.43
CA LYS A 263 15.50 -7.51 8.88
C LYS A 263 14.06 -7.11 9.21
N TYR A 264 13.30 -8.03 9.78
CA TYR A 264 11.96 -7.75 10.29
C TYR A 264 12.02 -7.40 11.78
N LEU A 265 11.12 -6.51 12.19
CA LEU A 265 10.83 -6.13 13.57
C LEU A 265 9.30 -6.09 13.71
N SER A 266 8.80 -6.38 14.90
CA SER A 266 7.38 -6.39 15.24
C SER A 266 7.20 -6.17 16.75
N SER A 267 5.96 -6.09 17.21
CA SER A 267 5.64 -5.89 18.62
C SER A 267 5.38 -7.25 19.30
N PRO A 268 6.15 -7.64 20.34
CA PRO A 268 6.01 -8.94 21.02
C PRO A 268 4.70 -9.17 21.78
N TYR A 269 3.87 -8.13 21.88
CA TYR A 269 2.59 -8.16 22.59
C TYR A 269 1.39 -8.00 21.64
N GLN A 270 1.63 -8.05 20.33
CA GLN A 270 0.62 -7.81 19.31
C GLN A 270 0.84 -8.79 18.16
N ALA A 271 0.11 -9.90 18.16
CA ALA A 271 0.21 -10.90 17.08
C ALA A 271 -0.06 -10.31 15.68
N HIS A 272 -0.74 -9.15 15.63
CA HIS A 272 -0.91 -8.31 14.46
C HIS A 272 -0.38 -6.90 14.80
N THR A 273 0.92 -6.64 14.60
CA THR A 273 1.53 -5.36 15.00
C THR A 273 0.74 -4.14 14.49
N VAL A 274 0.28 -4.19 13.23
CA VAL A 274 -0.48 -3.11 12.59
C VAL A 274 -2.01 -3.30 12.62
N GLY A 275 -2.51 -4.30 13.34
CA GLY A 275 -3.95 -4.53 13.54
C GLY A 275 -4.73 -5.05 12.32
N ASP A 276 -4.03 -5.43 11.25
CA ASP A 276 -4.67 -6.07 10.09
C ASP A 276 -4.90 -7.57 10.36
N PRO A 277 -5.57 -8.33 9.46
CA PRO A 277 -6.01 -9.68 9.78
C PRO A 277 -4.91 -10.74 9.66
N TYR A 278 -3.65 -10.34 9.43
CA TYR A 278 -2.53 -11.26 9.18
C TYR A 278 -1.50 -11.17 10.29
N THR A 279 -1.07 -12.30 10.83
CA THR A 279 -0.04 -12.29 11.89
C THR A 279 1.33 -11.83 11.37
N ASP A 280 2.19 -11.37 12.27
CA ASP A 280 3.54 -10.90 11.90
C ASP A 280 4.38 -12.05 11.32
N TRP A 281 4.21 -13.27 11.83
CA TRP A 281 4.75 -14.48 11.18
C TRP A 281 4.22 -14.69 9.76
N GLU A 282 2.89 -14.66 9.55
CA GLU A 282 2.32 -14.90 8.23
C GLU A 282 2.81 -13.88 7.21
N LYS A 283 2.91 -12.62 7.61
CA LYS A 283 3.47 -11.56 6.76
C LYS A 283 4.92 -11.84 6.39
N ALA A 284 5.80 -12.01 7.38
CA ALA A 284 7.23 -12.19 7.15
C ALA A 284 7.54 -13.50 6.40
N ALA A 285 6.72 -14.55 6.61
CA ALA A 285 6.80 -15.81 5.88
C ALA A 285 6.21 -15.76 4.46
N GLY A 286 5.55 -14.65 4.10
CA GLY A 286 4.83 -14.49 2.84
C GLY A 286 3.60 -15.40 2.72
N ASP A 287 3.03 -15.82 3.85
CA ASP A 287 1.88 -16.72 4.00
C ASP A 287 0.53 -15.98 4.00
N ILE A 288 0.45 -14.94 3.17
CA ILE A 288 -0.71 -14.08 2.97
C ILE A 288 -1.15 -14.09 1.49
N PRO A 289 -2.40 -13.73 1.17
CA PRO A 289 -2.86 -13.66 -0.22
C PRO A 289 -2.02 -12.71 -1.08
N LYS A 290 -1.76 -13.11 -2.33
CA LYS A 290 -1.00 -12.30 -3.31
C LYS A 290 -1.78 -11.10 -3.86
N SER A 291 -3.06 -10.95 -3.51
CA SER A 291 -3.85 -9.77 -3.83
C SER A 291 -3.45 -8.54 -3.01
N ASN A 292 -2.72 -8.73 -1.90
CA ASN A 292 -2.10 -7.66 -1.13
C ASN A 292 -0.78 -7.20 -1.77
N ALA A 293 -0.38 -5.95 -1.54
CA ALA A 293 0.90 -5.41 -1.99
C ALA A 293 2.08 -6.17 -1.36
N ALA A 294 3.19 -6.29 -2.10
CA ALA A 294 4.39 -6.96 -1.61
C ALA A 294 4.95 -6.36 -0.31
N ALA A 295 4.78 -5.04 -0.11
CA ALA A 295 5.17 -4.33 1.10
C ALA A 295 4.51 -4.88 2.38
N THR A 296 3.28 -5.42 2.28
CA THR A 296 2.53 -5.98 3.42
C THR A 296 3.14 -7.25 4.01
N ARG A 297 4.17 -7.82 3.36
CA ARG A 297 5.01 -8.88 3.96
C ARG A 297 5.88 -8.38 5.09
N ASN A 298 6.07 -7.06 5.20
CA ASN A 298 6.66 -6.47 6.39
C ASN A 298 5.57 -6.32 7.47
N PRO A 299 5.75 -6.87 8.68
CA PRO A 299 4.83 -6.70 9.82
C PRO A 299 4.41 -5.25 10.08
N LEU A 300 5.31 -4.31 9.83
CA LEU A 300 5.13 -2.88 10.10
C LEU A 300 4.37 -2.13 8.99
N VAL A 301 3.91 -2.82 7.94
CA VAL A 301 3.08 -2.24 6.87
C VAL A 301 1.73 -2.94 6.87
N ALA A 302 0.65 -2.20 7.09
CA ALA A 302 -0.69 -2.75 7.09
C ALA A 302 -1.12 -3.13 5.67
N ALA A 303 -1.81 -4.26 5.54
CA ALA A 303 -2.71 -4.52 4.43
C ALA A 303 -4.00 -3.74 4.67
N PHE A 304 -4.21 -2.69 3.88
CA PHE A 304 -5.34 -1.79 4.02
C PHE A 304 -5.91 -1.45 2.63
N PRO A 305 -7.16 -1.83 2.29
CA PRO A 305 -7.76 -1.42 1.04
C PRO A 305 -8.10 0.08 1.10
N SER A 306 -7.78 0.82 0.04
CA SER A 306 -8.25 2.19 -0.15
C SER A 306 -8.88 2.28 -1.54
N ILE A 307 -10.21 2.34 -1.58
CA ILE A 307 -10.96 2.36 -2.83
C ILE A 307 -11.35 3.79 -3.16
N ASN A 308 -11.02 4.21 -4.37
CA ASN A 308 -11.44 5.49 -4.90
C ASN A 308 -12.06 5.35 -6.29
N VAL A 309 -12.70 6.42 -6.73
CA VAL A 309 -13.35 6.50 -8.03
C VAL A 309 -12.66 7.58 -8.84
N ASP A 310 -12.05 7.19 -9.96
CA ASP A 310 -11.62 8.14 -10.98
C ASP A 310 -12.68 8.29 -12.06
N MET A 311 -12.84 9.50 -12.60
CA MET A 311 -13.69 9.76 -13.76
C MET A 311 -12.78 9.95 -14.98
N ARG A 312 -12.90 9.08 -15.99
CA ARG A 312 -12.05 9.13 -17.19
C ARG A 312 -12.65 9.96 -18.31
N LYS A 313 -13.97 10.06 -18.32
CA LYS A 313 -14.72 10.72 -19.37
C LYS A 313 -16.04 11.25 -18.81
N MET A 314 -16.29 12.51 -19.10
CA MET A 314 -17.51 13.21 -18.75
C MET A 314 -18.29 13.51 -20.03
N ILE A 315 -19.59 13.21 -20.02
CA ILE A 315 -20.50 13.49 -21.15
C ILE A 315 -21.65 14.34 -20.63
N LEU A 316 -21.81 15.53 -21.19
CA LEU A 316 -22.92 16.43 -20.90
C LEU A 316 -23.90 16.45 -22.07
N SER A 317 -25.20 16.52 -21.78
CA SER A 317 -26.26 16.70 -22.79
C SER A 317 -27.37 17.61 -22.26
N LYS A 318 -28.14 18.20 -23.19
CA LYS A 318 -29.38 18.92 -22.87
C LYS A 318 -30.55 18.00 -22.54
N ASP A 319 -30.49 16.76 -22.99
CA ASP A 319 -31.60 15.82 -22.96
C ASP A 319 -31.18 14.53 -22.24
N SER A 320 -32.13 13.89 -21.56
CA SER A 320 -31.87 12.67 -20.76
C SER A 320 -31.46 11.46 -21.59
N ASN A 321 -31.74 11.45 -22.89
CA ASN A 321 -31.32 10.43 -23.84
C ASN A 321 -29.87 10.60 -24.34
N LEU A 322 -29.16 11.64 -23.88
CA LEU A 322 -27.81 12.01 -24.30
C LEU A 322 -27.69 12.37 -25.80
N SER A 323 -28.77 12.77 -26.47
CA SER A 323 -28.67 13.34 -27.82
C SER A 323 -28.00 14.71 -27.77
N ASN A 324 -27.20 15.06 -28.79
CA ASN A 324 -26.44 16.33 -28.84
C ASN A 324 -25.50 16.53 -27.63
N SER A 325 -24.67 15.54 -27.32
CA SER A 325 -23.76 15.61 -26.20
C SER A 325 -22.44 16.32 -26.53
N ALA A 326 -21.83 16.89 -25.49
CA ALA A 326 -20.42 17.25 -25.48
C ALA A 326 -19.66 16.29 -24.59
N GLU A 327 -18.45 15.93 -25.01
CA GLU A 327 -17.60 14.97 -24.33
C GLU A 327 -16.28 15.61 -23.97
N ALA A 328 -15.78 15.28 -22.78
CA ALA A 328 -14.47 15.68 -22.33
C ALA A 328 -13.74 14.55 -21.59
N HIS A 329 -12.42 14.61 -21.66
CA HIS A 329 -11.52 13.77 -20.88
C HIS A 329 -11.12 14.51 -19.60
N SER A 330 -11.65 14.02 -18.49
CA SER A 330 -11.45 14.58 -17.16
C SER A 330 -10.04 14.33 -16.63
N ASN A 331 -9.50 15.32 -15.91
CA ASN A 331 -8.31 15.13 -15.09
C ASN A 331 -8.73 14.78 -13.66
N ASN A 332 -7.98 13.90 -13.00
CA ASN A 332 -8.27 13.48 -11.63
C ASN A 332 -7.12 13.89 -10.71
N SER A 333 -7.45 14.33 -9.49
CA SER A 333 -6.50 14.66 -8.43
C SER A 333 -6.90 13.94 -7.14
N TYR A 334 -6.07 13.00 -6.71
CA TYR A 334 -6.32 12.08 -5.59
C TYR A 334 -6.10 12.72 -4.20
N THR A 335 -5.49 13.89 -4.16
CA THR A 335 -5.13 14.60 -2.92
C THR A 335 -5.60 16.05 -2.97
N TYR A 336 -6.58 16.34 -3.84
CA TYR A 336 -7.08 17.69 -4.10
C TYR A 336 -7.45 18.42 -2.80
N ALA A 337 -8.25 17.76 -1.96
CA ALA A 337 -8.75 18.31 -0.70
C ALA A 337 -7.62 18.67 0.29
N ASN A 338 -6.48 17.96 0.24
CA ASN A 338 -5.38 18.14 1.20
C ASN A 338 -4.58 19.42 0.93
N SER A 339 -4.68 19.95 -0.27
CA SER A 339 -3.97 21.15 -0.68
C SER A 339 -4.90 22.35 -0.93
N GLU A 340 -6.18 22.07 -1.19
CA GLU A 340 -7.22 23.07 -1.34
C GLU A 340 -7.40 23.87 -0.04
N GLY A 341 -7.00 25.14 -0.04
CA GLY A 341 -7.13 26.01 1.14
C GLY A 341 -6.12 25.75 2.25
N ALA A 342 -5.10 24.91 2.01
CA ALA A 342 -4.04 24.66 2.98
C ALA A 342 -3.23 25.94 3.26
N SER A 343 -2.95 26.18 4.54
CA SER A 343 -1.98 27.18 4.98
C SER A 343 -0.56 26.65 4.77
N ILE A 344 0.39 27.50 4.36
CA ILE A 344 1.78 27.08 4.12
C ILE A 344 2.64 27.60 5.25
N GLU A 345 3.21 26.67 5.98
CA GLU A 345 4.17 26.90 7.05
C GLU A 345 5.59 26.73 6.47
N ALA A 346 6.48 27.70 6.72
CA ALA A 346 7.80 27.73 6.10
C ALA A 346 8.89 28.16 7.08
N GLY A 347 10.11 27.64 6.86
CA GLY A 347 11.30 28.06 7.61
C GLY A 347 11.59 27.21 8.84
N PHE A 348 11.10 25.96 8.90
CA PHE A 348 11.34 25.07 10.03
C PHE A 348 12.69 24.35 9.92
N GLY A 349 13.41 24.28 11.05
CA GLY A 349 14.70 23.60 11.14
C GLY A 349 15.86 24.30 10.42
N PRO A 350 17.08 23.76 10.49
CA PRO A 350 18.29 24.41 9.96
C PRO A 350 18.29 24.65 8.45
N LYS A 351 17.50 23.86 7.69
CA LYS A 351 17.40 23.95 6.23
C LYS A 351 16.14 24.69 5.74
N GLY A 352 15.30 25.19 6.67
CA GLY A 352 14.09 25.93 6.31
C GLY A 352 13.03 25.08 5.58
N PHE A 353 12.78 23.87 6.05
CA PHE A 353 11.73 22.99 5.54
C PHE A 353 10.34 23.67 5.59
N SER A 354 9.44 23.25 4.69
CA SER A 354 8.10 23.83 4.53
C SER A 354 7.06 22.73 4.39
N PHE A 355 5.88 22.92 4.99
CA PHE A 355 4.76 22.00 4.90
C PHE A 355 3.43 22.76 4.84
N GLY A 356 2.40 22.12 4.29
CA GLY A 356 1.04 22.63 4.28
C GLY A 356 0.20 22.06 5.42
N VAL A 357 -0.63 22.88 6.06
CA VAL A 357 -1.62 22.43 7.04
C VAL A 357 -3.02 22.57 6.45
N SER A 358 -3.72 21.45 6.32
CA SER A 358 -5.07 21.34 5.77
C SER A 358 -6.10 21.20 6.87
N ALA A 359 -7.03 22.15 6.93
CA ALA A 359 -8.18 22.10 7.84
C ALA A 359 -9.22 21.04 7.44
N ASN A 360 -9.14 20.54 6.21
CA ASN A 360 -10.10 19.66 5.56
C ASN A 360 -9.42 18.40 4.99
N TYR A 361 -8.34 17.94 5.63
CA TYR A 361 -7.56 16.79 5.19
C TYR A 361 -8.46 15.58 4.89
N GLN A 362 -8.25 14.98 3.72
CA GLN A 362 -8.91 13.76 3.26
C GLN A 362 -7.88 12.70 2.87
N HIS A 363 -8.34 11.45 2.83
CA HIS A 363 -7.58 10.35 2.25
C HIS A 363 -7.85 10.22 0.75
N THR A 364 -7.18 9.24 0.12
CA THR A 364 -7.30 9.01 -1.33
C THR A 364 -8.68 8.56 -1.81
N GLU A 365 -9.60 8.27 -0.88
CA GLU A 365 -11.03 8.01 -1.12
C GLU A 365 -11.79 9.23 -1.67
N THR A 366 -11.24 10.45 -1.50
CA THR A 366 -11.76 11.69 -2.09
C THR A 366 -10.93 12.10 -3.31
N VAL A 367 -11.55 12.11 -4.49
CA VAL A 367 -10.91 12.48 -5.76
C VAL A 367 -11.56 13.73 -6.32
N GLY A 368 -10.77 14.76 -6.64
CA GLY A 368 -11.25 15.89 -7.43
C GLY A 368 -11.19 15.55 -8.93
N SER A 369 -12.27 15.80 -9.66
CA SER A 369 -12.35 15.59 -11.11
C SER A 369 -12.88 16.83 -11.84
N ASP A 370 -12.16 17.28 -12.86
CA ASP A 370 -12.55 18.43 -13.68
C ASP A 370 -13.11 18.02 -15.06
N TRP A 371 -13.66 18.99 -15.81
CA TRP A 371 -14.13 18.76 -17.18
C TRP A 371 -12.96 18.37 -18.10
N GLY A 372 -11.82 19.03 -17.93
CA GLY A 372 -10.58 18.69 -18.60
C GLY A 372 -10.60 19.03 -20.10
N ASN A 373 -10.00 18.17 -20.92
CA ASN A 373 -9.82 18.45 -22.35
C ASN A 373 -11.04 18.03 -23.18
N SER A 374 -11.67 18.99 -23.84
CA SER A 374 -12.79 18.78 -24.76
C SER A 374 -12.49 19.29 -26.16
N LYS A 375 -12.94 18.55 -27.17
CA LYS A 375 -13.00 19.02 -28.58
C LYS A 375 -14.43 19.31 -29.03
N SER A 376 -15.41 19.11 -28.15
CA SER A 376 -16.82 19.27 -28.45
C SER A 376 -17.25 20.73 -28.36
N ASN A 377 -18.17 21.14 -29.24
CA ASN A 377 -18.80 22.45 -29.11
C ASN A 377 -19.72 22.48 -27.89
N THR A 378 -19.46 23.37 -26.93
CA THR A 378 -20.24 23.58 -25.72
C THR A 378 -21.21 24.77 -25.80
N GLU A 379 -21.17 25.58 -26.86
CA GLU A 379 -22.03 26.77 -27.02
C GLU A 379 -23.53 26.43 -26.94
N GLN A 380 -23.89 25.21 -27.32
CA GLN A 380 -25.25 24.73 -27.20
C GLN A 380 -25.78 24.85 -25.77
N PHE A 381 -24.96 24.68 -24.72
CA PHE A 381 -25.40 24.76 -23.33
C PHE A 381 -25.69 26.18 -22.85
N ASN A 382 -25.31 27.22 -23.60
CA ASN A 382 -25.59 28.62 -23.26
C ASN A 382 -27.10 28.88 -23.13
N SER A 383 -27.91 28.22 -23.97
CA SER A 383 -29.38 28.32 -23.96
C SER A 383 -30.08 27.23 -23.14
N ALA A 384 -29.33 26.31 -22.52
CA ALA A 384 -29.92 25.22 -21.73
C ALA A 384 -30.33 25.72 -20.33
N SER A 385 -31.49 25.26 -19.83
CA SER A 385 -31.95 25.54 -18.46
C SER A 385 -31.43 24.52 -17.43
N ALA A 386 -30.97 23.36 -17.91
CA ALA A 386 -30.39 22.26 -17.14
C ALA A 386 -29.54 21.38 -18.07
N GLY A 387 -28.75 20.49 -17.49
CA GLY A 387 -27.98 19.48 -18.22
C GLY A 387 -28.10 18.09 -17.58
N TYR A 388 -27.69 17.08 -18.34
CA TYR A 388 -27.62 15.69 -17.91
C TYR A 388 -26.18 15.22 -17.98
N LEU A 389 -25.73 14.57 -16.91
CA LEU A 389 -24.36 14.07 -16.75
C LEU A 389 -24.33 12.56 -16.95
N ASN A 390 -23.36 12.10 -17.75
CA ASN A 390 -22.93 10.71 -17.78
C ASN A 390 -21.43 10.64 -17.52
N ALA A 391 -21.05 9.92 -16.48
CA ALA A 391 -19.66 9.73 -16.07
C ALA A 391 -19.20 8.31 -16.38
N ASN A 392 -18.06 8.16 -17.05
CA ASN A 392 -17.37 6.89 -17.16
C ASN A 392 -16.30 6.80 -16.07
N VAL A 393 -16.45 5.84 -15.16
CA VAL A 393 -15.61 5.73 -13.96
C VAL A 393 -14.90 4.39 -13.84
N HIS A 394 -13.81 4.39 -13.07
CA HIS A 394 -13.15 3.17 -12.58
C HIS A 394 -13.06 3.21 -11.06
N TYR A 395 -13.29 2.05 -10.42
CA TYR A 395 -12.91 1.85 -9.02
C TYR A 395 -11.43 1.45 -8.98
N ASN A 396 -10.57 2.20 -8.29
CA ASN A 396 -9.17 1.83 -8.11
C ASN A 396 -8.92 1.44 -6.66
N ASN A 397 -8.07 0.45 -6.44
CA ASN A 397 -7.52 0.19 -5.12
C ASN A 397 -6.11 0.77 -5.03
N VAL A 398 -5.98 1.94 -4.41
CA VAL A 398 -4.70 2.64 -4.22
C VAL A 398 -4.06 2.33 -2.86
N GLY A 399 -4.71 1.49 -2.06
CA GLY A 399 -4.18 0.95 -0.81
C GLY A 399 -3.34 -0.30 -1.02
N THR A 400 -2.90 -0.90 0.08
CA THR A 400 -2.02 -2.07 0.12
C THR A 400 -2.75 -3.41 0.31
N GLY A 401 -4.01 -3.38 0.74
CA GLY A 401 -4.83 -4.57 0.98
C GLY A 401 -5.76 -4.89 -0.19
N GLY A 402 -5.83 -6.15 -0.61
CA GLY A 402 -6.82 -6.60 -1.59
C GLY A 402 -8.22 -6.71 -0.99
N ILE A 403 -9.24 -6.34 -1.75
CA ILE A 403 -10.64 -6.42 -1.32
C ILE A 403 -11.46 -7.33 -2.23
N TYR A 404 -12.31 -8.13 -1.62
CA TYR A 404 -13.30 -8.99 -2.28
C TYR A 404 -14.70 -8.53 -1.94
N ASP A 405 -15.66 -8.83 -2.82
CA ASP A 405 -17.07 -8.44 -2.67
C ASP A 405 -17.22 -6.92 -2.38
N ALA A 406 -16.38 -6.10 -3.02
CA ALA A 406 -16.31 -4.67 -2.76
C ALA A 406 -17.63 -3.97 -3.16
N GLN A 407 -18.17 -3.17 -2.24
CA GLN A 407 -19.41 -2.41 -2.42
C GLN A 407 -19.18 -0.93 -2.08
N PRO A 408 -18.43 -0.18 -2.91
CA PRO A 408 -18.23 1.24 -2.69
C PRO A 408 -19.54 2.02 -2.90
N THR A 409 -19.85 2.92 -1.97
CA THR A 409 -20.85 3.97 -2.13
C THR A 409 -20.13 5.28 -2.37
N THR A 410 -20.46 5.95 -3.48
CA THR A 410 -19.75 7.14 -3.96
C THR A 410 -20.70 8.31 -4.16
N SER A 411 -20.38 9.45 -3.56
CA SER A 411 -21.10 10.70 -3.70
C SER A 411 -20.33 11.67 -4.61
N PHE A 412 -21.04 12.28 -5.56
CA PHE A 412 -20.54 13.32 -6.45
C PHE A 412 -21.02 14.66 -5.92
N ILE A 413 -20.10 15.56 -5.63
CA ILE A 413 -20.35 16.83 -4.96
C ILE A 413 -19.82 17.97 -5.83
N LEU A 414 -20.66 18.98 -6.07
CA LEU A 414 -20.31 20.18 -6.81
C LEU A 414 -20.91 21.39 -6.07
N GLN A 415 -20.11 22.44 -5.82
CA GLN A 415 -20.55 23.62 -5.06
C GLN A 415 -21.20 23.25 -3.71
N ASP A 416 -20.54 22.35 -2.97
CA ASP A 416 -21.00 21.80 -1.68
C ASP A 416 -22.37 21.09 -1.72
N SER A 417 -22.89 20.82 -2.91
CA SER A 417 -24.16 20.13 -3.14
C SER A 417 -23.92 18.76 -3.75
N THR A 418 -24.51 17.71 -3.17
CA THR A 418 -24.48 16.36 -3.75
C THR A 418 -25.36 16.31 -5.00
N ILE A 419 -24.73 16.07 -6.16
CA ILE A 419 -25.42 15.93 -7.44
C ILE A 419 -25.82 14.49 -7.74
N ALA A 420 -25.14 13.50 -7.14
CA ALA A 420 -25.51 12.08 -7.22
C ALA A 420 -24.86 11.28 -6.09
N THR A 421 -25.52 10.23 -5.62
CA THR A 421 -24.92 9.19 -4.77
C THR A 421 -25.21 7.84 -5.41
N ILE A 422 -24.16 7.04 -5.62
CA ILE A 422 -24.22 5.79 -6.38
C ILE A 422 -23.52 4.70 -5.57
N THR A 423 -24.25 3.62 -5.30
CA THR A 423 -23.69 2.40 -4.72
C THR A 423 -23.41 1.40 -5.83
N ALA A 424 -22.24 0.76 -5.80
CA ALA A 424 -21.91 -0.28 -6.77
C ALA A 424 -22.95 -1.42 -6.75
N LYS A 425 -23.42 -1.81 -7.94
CA LYS A 425 -24.53 -2.76 -8.10
C LYS A 425 -24.16 -4.17 -7.64
N SER A 426 -25.07 -4.84 -6.95
CA SER A 426 -24.89 -6.22 -6.45
C SER A 426 -24.72 -7.26 -7.57
N ASN A 427 -25.21 -6.98 -8.80
CA ASN A 427 -25.04 -7.84 -9.97
C ASN A 427 -23.68 -7.69 -10.69
N ALA A 428 -22.77 -6.85 -10.18
CA ALA A 428 -21.35 -6.86 -10.54
C ALA A 428 -20.60 -7.96 -9.75
N THR A 429 -21.14 -9.19 -9.77
CA THR A 429 -20.94 -10.33 -8.85
C THR A 429 -19.51 -10.93 -8.74
N ALA A 430 -18.45 -10.16 -9.01
CA ALA A 430 -17.07 -10.58 -8.84
C ALA A 430 -16.09 -9.40 -8.61
N LEU A 431 -16.46 -8.40 -7.79
CA LEU A 431 -15.56 -7.29 -7.47
C LEU A 431 -14.45 -7.72 -6.50
N SER A 432 -13.44 -8.40 -7.05
CA SER A 432 -12.12 -8.51 -6.45
C SER A 432 -11.26 -7.39 -7.02
N ILE A 433 -10.75 -6.50 -6.17
CA ILE A 433 -9.82 -5.44 -6.56
C ILE A 433 -8.52 -5.64 -5.78
N PRO A 434 -7.52 -6.33 -6.35
CA PRO A 434 -6.19 -6.41 -5.75
C PRO A 434 -5.59 -5.02 -5.52
N SER A 435 -4.61 -4.93 -4.61
CA SER A 435 -3.86 -3.69 -4.40
C SER A 435 -3.19 -3.22 -5.69
N GLY A 436 -3.31 -1.92 -6.00
CA GLY A 436 -2.77 -1.28 -7.21
C GLY A 436 -3.60 -1.49 -8.48
N ASP A 437 -4.59 -2.38 -8.44
CA ASP A 437 -5.45 -2.69 -9.59
C ASP A 437 -6.70 -1.81 -9.63
N ARG A 438 -7.48 -1.98 -10.70
CA ARG A 438 -8.75 -1.27 -10.91
C ARG A 438 -9.84 -2.19 -11.42
N TYR A 439 -11.08 -1.77 -11.23
CA TYR A 439 -12.26 -2.40 -11.80
C TYR A 439 -13.11 -1.41 -12.61
N PRO A 440 -13.61 -1.80 -13.79
CA PRO A 440 -13.19 -2.99 -14.54
C PRO A 440 -11.73 -2.86 -14.98
N ALA A 441 -11.04 -3.98 -15.18
CA ALA A 441 -9.67 -3.92 -15.72
C ALA A 441 -9.63 -3.33 -17.16
N SER A 442 -10.76 -3.42 -17.88
CA SER A 442 -10.92 -2.91 -19.24
C SER A 442 -10.76 -1.38 -19.31
N LYS A 443 -10.48 -0.87 -20.51
CA LYS A 443 -10.35 0.57 -20.76
C LYS A 443 -11.69 1.32 -20.68
N GLU A 444 -12.80 0.67 -20.99
CA GLU A 444 -14.10 1.31 -21.24
C GLU A 444 -14.86 1.76 -19.97
N GLY A 445 -14.37 1.46 -18.76
CA GLY A 445 -14.95 1.96 -17.50
C GLY A 445 -16.40 1.51 -17.25
N ILE A 446 -16.99 2.02 -16.17
CA ILE A 446 -18.41 1.87 -15.84
C ILE A 446 -19.11 3.17 -16.20
N SER A 447 -20.11 3.10 -17.08
CA SER A 447 -20.92 4.27 -17.43
C SER A 447 -22.03 4.47 -16.38
N LEU A 448 -21.98 5.62 -15.71
CA LEU A 448 -22.92 6.07 -14.70
C LEU A 448 -23.80 7.17 -15.29
N LYS A 449 -24.98 6.77 -15.78
CA LYS A 449 -25.98 7.66 -16.38
C LYS A 449 -27.12 7.98 -15.42
N THR A 450 -27.32 7.14 -14.42
CA THR A 450 -28.48 7.14 -13.53
C THR A 450 -28.08 6.85 -12.10
N MET A 451 -28.85 7.39 -11.16
CA MET A 451 -28.61 7.25 -9.71
C MET A 451 -29.12 5.92 -9.16
N ASP A 452 -30.00 5.22 -9.90
CA ASP A 452 -30.61 3.97 -9.46
C ASP A 452 -30.36 2.79 -10.39
N ASP A 453 -30.64 1.60 -9.85
CA ASP A 453 -30.47 0.30 -10.50
C ASP A 453 -31.41 0.04 -11.67
N PHE A 454 -32.53 0.75 -11.76
CA PHE A 454 -33.55 0.61 -12.81
C PHE A 454 -33.32 1.57 -13.98
N ASN A 455 -32.23 2.33 -13.96
CA ASN A 455 -31.93 3.38 -14.92
C ASN A 455 -33.05 4.43 -15.06
N SER A 456 -33.73 4.76 -13.96
CA SER A 456 -34.95 5.58 -13.98
C SER A 456 -34.72 7.06 -13.64
N HIS A 457 -33.67 7.39 -12.87
CA HIS A 457 -33.34 8.75 -12.44
C HIS A 457 -31.98 9.16 -13.01
N PRO A 458 -31.95 9.95 -14.10
CA PRO A 458 -30.68 10.43 -14.66
C PRO A 458 -29.99 11.43 -13.73
N ILE A 459 -28.67 11.57 -13.87
CA ILE A 459 -27.92 12.58 -13.12
C ILE A 459 -28.17 13.94 -13.76
N THR A 460 -28.82 14.85 -13.02
CA THR A 460 -29.21 16.17 -13.54
C THR A 460 -28.39 17.28 -12.90
N LEU A 461 -28.08 18.29 -13.69
CA LEU A 461 -27.41 19.52 -13.27
C LEU A 461 -28.35 20.69 -13.54
N ASN A 462 -28.60 21.53 -12.54
CA ASN A 462 -29.26 22.81 -12.79
C ASN A 462 -28.33 23.75 -13.59
N LYS A 463 -28.86 24.87 -14.11
CA LYS A 463 -28.04 25.80 -14.90
C LYS A 463 -26.77 26.29 -14.18
N PRO A 464 -26.82 26.75 -12.91
CA PRO A 464 -25.60 27.08 -12.17
C PRO A 464 -24.55 25.96 -12.13
N GLN A 465 -24.97 24.72 -11.85
CA GLN A 465 -24.09 23.55 -11.81
C GLN A 465 -23.54 23.18 -13.19
N LEU A 466 -24.35 23.28 -14.24
CA LEU A 466 -23.91 23.06 -15.61
C LEU A 466 -22.84 24.08 -16.02
N ASP A 467 -23.07 25.36 -15.72
CA ASP A 467 -22.12 26.43 -15.99
C ASP A 467 -20.84 26.28 -15.17
N ALA A 468 -20.93 25.81 -13.93
CA ALA A 468 -19.78 25.48 -13.08
C ALA A 468 -18.88 24.42 -13.72
N VAL A 469 -19.45 23.29 -14.14
CA VAL A 469 -18.70 22.22 -14.81
C VAL A 469 -18.05 22.71 -16.11
N LEU A 470 -18.80 23.45 -16.93
CA LEU A 470 -18.27 24.02 -18.20
C LEU A 470 -17.15 25.04 -17.97
N ASN A 471 -17.11 25.67 -16.80
CA ASN A 471 -16.03 26.57 -16.36
C ASN A 471 -14.89 25.83 -15.64
N ASN A 472 -14.80 24.50 -15.75
CA ASN A 472 -13.80 23.65 -15.08
C ASN A 472 -13.86 23.67 -13.55
N GLU A 473 -15.02 23.95 -12.95
CA GLU A 473 -15.17 23.74 -11.50
C GLU A 473 -15.09 22.24 -11.17
N VAL A 474 -14.35 21.92 -10.10
CA VAL A 474 -14.03 20.53 -9.73
C VAL A 474 -15.26 19.85 -9.12
N ILE A 475 -15.61 18.68 -9.64
CA ILE A 475 -16.53 17.74 -9.01
C ILE A 475 -15.72 16.90 -8.01
N LYS A 476 -16.07 16.98 -6.73
CA LYS A 476 -15.50 16.10 -5.68
C LYS A 476 -16.22 14.76 -5.73
N ILE A 477 -15.47 13.68 -5.85
CA ILE A 477 -15.97 12.31 -5.87
C ILE A 477 -15.51 11.66 -4.57
N ASN A 478 -16.43 11.46 -3.64
CA ASN A 478 -16.15 10.91 -2.32
C ASN A 478 -16.63 9.46 -2.25
N THR A 479 -15.73 8.52 -2.02
CA THR A 479 -16.09 7.14 -1.70
C THR A 479 -16.34 7.02 -0.19
N ASP A 480 -17.57 7.30 0.22
CA ASP A 480 -17.97 7.48 1.63
C ASP A 480 -17.82 6.19 2.46
N GLN A 481 -18.12 5.06 1.85
CA GLN A 481 -18.04 3.74 2.48
C GLN A 481 -17.61 2.71 1.46
N THR A 482 -16.60 1.91 1.82
CA THR A 482 -16.23 0.71 1.07
C THR A 482 -16.41 -0.49 1.98
N ASP A 483 -17.51 -1.20 1.77
CA ASP A 483 -17.73 -2.48 2.43
C ASP A 483 -17.13 -3.62 1.59
N GLY A 484 -16.63 -4.67 2.23
CA GLY A 484 -16.03 -5.82 1.55
C GLY A 484 -15.26 -6.73 2.48
N ARG A 485 -14.64 -7.76 1.92
CA ARG A 485 -13.99 -8.86 2.65
C ARG A 485 -12.51 -8.97 2.32
N TYR A 486 -11.71 -9.44 3.27
CA TYR A 486 -10.29 -9.73 3.04
C TYR A 486 -10.10 -11.20 2.64
N GLY A 487 -9.00 -11.51 1.96
CA GLY A 487 -8.60 -12.89 1.71
C GLY A 487 -7.80 -13.44 2.89
N ILE A 488 -7.84 -14.76 3.12
CA ILE A 488 -6.97 -15.49 4.04
C ILE A 488 -6.36 -16.70 3.34
N ILE A 489 -5.31 -17.27 3.92
CA ILE A 489 -4.81 -18.60 3.52
C ILE A 489 -5.40 -19.62 4.50
N GLY A 490 -6.13 -20.59 3.97
CA GLY A 490 -6.72 -21.68 4.74
C GLY A 490 -5.67 -22.69 5.24
N VAL A 491 -6.10 -23.66 6.05
CA VAL A 491 -5.22 -24.72 6.59
C VAL A 491 -4.66 -25.65 5.52
N ASP A 492 -5.37 -25.77 4.40
CA ASP A 492 -4.94 -26.56 3.26
C ASP A 492 -3.99 -25.78 2.32
N GLY A 493 -3.70 -24.51 2.64
CA GLY A 493 -2.84 -23.65 1.85
C GLY A 493 -3.53 -22.89 0.73
N LYS A 494 -4.84 -23.01 0.56
CA LYS A 494 -5.57 -22.29 -0.49
C LYS A 494 -6.00 -20.91 -0.02
N ALA A 495 -6.10 -19.97 -0.96
CA ALA A 495 -6.70 -18.67 -0.69
C ALA A 495 -8.22 -18.83 -0.55
N GLU A 496 -8.76 -18.28 0.53
CA GLU A 496 -10.17 -18.30 0.90
C GLU A 496 -10.65 -16.88 1.22
N ILE A 497 -11.96 -16.65 1.15
CA ILE A 497 -12.55 -15.36 1.55
C ILE A 497 -12.73 -15.39 3.07
N GLY A 498 -12.05 -14.47 3.75
CA GLY A 498 -12.14 -14.26 5.19
C GLY A 498 -13.34 -13.41 5.60
N ASP A 499 -13.18 -12.67 6.69
CA ASP A 499 -14.21 -11.80 7.23
C ASP A 499 -14.22 -10.41 6.56
N ARG A 500 -15.03 -9.49 7.07
CA ARG A 500 -15.17 -8.12 6.58
C ARG A 500 -14.00 -7.25 7.00
N TRP A 501 -13.65 -6.27 6.16
CA TRP A 501 -12.68 -5.22 6.52
C TRP A 501 -13.21 -4.24 7.58
N SER A 502 -14.50 -3.91 7.53
CA SER A 502 -15.08 -2.82 8.33
C SER A 502 -14.79 -2.88 9.84
N PRO A 503 -14.84 -4.06 10.52
CA PRO A 503 -14.55 -4.13 11.96
C PRO A 503 -13.11 -3.85 12.35
N ILE A 504 -12.14 -4.04 11.42
CA ILE A 504 -10.70 -3.94 11.71
C ILE A 504 -10.07 -2.66 11.18
N ILE A 505 -10.75 -1.90 10.31
CA ILE A 505 -10.24 -0.64 9.75
C ILE A 505 -9.85 0.36 10.85
N ASP A 506 -10.66 0.49 11.89
CA ASP A 506 -10.39 1.42 12.99
C ASP A 506 -9.23 0.95 13.87
N GLU A 507 -9.02 -0.36 14.01
CA GLU A 507 -7.85 -0.91 14.70
C GLU A 507 -6.57 -0.59 13.94
N ILE A 508 -6.57 -0.76 12.61
CA ILE A 508 -5.44 -0.39 11.76
C ILE A 508 -5.16 1.11 11.89
N LYS A 509 -6.17 1.97 11.71
CA LYS A 509 -6.04 3.43 11.85
C LYS A 509 -5.53 3.84 13.22
N GLY A 510 -5.94 3.14 14.28
CA GLY A 510 -5.54 3.42 15.66
C GLY A 510 -4.08 3.06 16.00
N ARG A 511 -3.40 2.25 15.17
CA ARG A 511 -2.03 1.75 15.39
C ARG A 511 -1.01 2.24 14.36
N THR A 512 -1.47 2.99 13.37
CA THR A 512 -0.65 3.35 12.20
C THR A 512 -0.68 4.84 11.91
N ALA A 513 0.35 5.31 11.20
CA ALA A 513 0.34 6.57 10.47
C ALA A 513 0.00 6.32 9.00
N SER A 514 -0.75 7.22 8.37
CA SER A 514 -1.01 7.21 6.93
C SER A 514 -0.01 8.09 6.19
N ILE A 515 0.60 7.52 5.14
CA ILE A 515 1.43 8.25 4.19
C ILE A 515 0.86 8.06 2.79
N ILE A 516 0.59 9.17 2.11
CA ILE A 516 0.20 9.23 0.71
C ILE A 516 1.36 9.81 -0.09
N ILE A 517 1.84 9.12 -1.13
CA ILE A 517 2.75 9.71 -2.11
C ILE A 517 1.94 10.13 -3.33
N ASP A 518 1.99 11.42 -3.66
CA ASP A 518 1.33 12.01 -4.81
C ASP A 518 2.37 12.51 -5.82
N PRO A 519 2.59 11.80 -6.94
CA PRO A 519 3.56 12.21 -7.94
C PRO A 519 3.14 13.44 -8.76
N ALA A 520 1.89 13.92 -8.62
CA ALA A 520 1.22 15.00 -9.36
C ALA A 520 0.97 14.74 -10.87
N ASP A 521 1.77 13.89 -11.51
CA ASP A 521 1.67 13.44 -12.91
C ASP A 521 1.50 11.91 -13.02
N GLY A 522 0.88 11.31 -12.01
CA GLY A 522 0.60 9.87 -11.96
C GLY A 522 -0.41 9.53 -10.86
N LYS A 523 -0.55 8.24 -10.58
CA LYS A 523 -1.46 7.77 -9.52
C LYS A 523 -0.85 7.95 -8.14
N ALA A 524 -1.64 8.50 -7.21
CA ALA A 524 -1.27 8.51 -5.80
C ALA A 524 -1.42 7.11 -5.19
N LEU A 525 -0.56 6.79 -4.23
CA LEU A 525 -0.62 5.55 -3.45
C LEU A 525 -0.72 5.88 -1.97
N GLU A 526 -1.59 5.18 -1.25
CA GLU A 526 -1.78 5.34 0.19
C GLU A 526 -1.28 4.10 0.93
N THR A 527 -0.53 4.31 2.00
CA THR A 527 -0.03 3.21 2.84
C THR A 527 -0.18 3.57 4.32
N ARG A 528 -0.44 2.54 5.13
CA ARG A 528 -0.52 2.65 6.59
C ARG A 528 0.64 1.89 7.21
N ILE A 529 1.40 2.58 8.05
CA ILE A 529 2.68 2.14 8.61
C ILE A 529 2.58 2.11 10.13
N ALA A 530 3.11 1.08 10.77
CA ALA A 530 3.16 0.97 12.23
C ALA A 530 3.73 2.24 12.85
N ALA A 531 3.08 2.72 13.91
CA ALA A 531 3.52 3.90 14.62
C ALA A 531 3.42 3.66 16.12
N LYS A 532 4.47 4.03 16.85
CA LYS A 532 4.57 3.80 18.29
C LYS A 532 3.83 4.89 19.06
N ASP A 533 2.99 4.50 20.01
CA ASP A 533 2.44 5.40 21.01
C ASP A 533 3.44 5.63 22.15
N TYR A 534 4.19 6.74 22.06
CA TYR A 534 5.16 7.12 23.09
C TYR A 534 4.54 7.48 24.45
N LYS A 535 3.21 7.66 24.52
CA LYS A 535 2.50 7.89 25.78
C LYS A 535 2.18 6.58 26.51
N ASN A 536 2.26 5.45 25.82
CA ASN A 536 2.03 4.13 26.39
C ASN A 536 3.36 3.37 26.58
N PRO A 537 3.87 3.21 27.81
CA PRO A 537 5.13 2.49 28.06
C PRO A 537 5.07 0.99 27.72
N GLU A 538 3.85 0.42 27.68
CA GLU A 538 3.60 -0.96 27.30
C GLU A 538 3.51 -1.15 25.78
N ASP A 539 3.48 -0.06 25.00
CA ASP A 539 3.57 -0.16 23.55
C ASP A 539 5.01 -0.51 23.13
N LYS A 540 5.20 -1.76 22.70
CA LYS A 540 6.47 -2.29 22.19
C LYS A 540 6.58 -2.24 20.67
N THR A 541 5.64 -1.59 19.97
CA THR A 541 5.76 -1.34 18.54
C THR A 541 7.10 -0.66 18.23
N PRO A 542 7.83 -1.14 17.20
CA PRO A 542 9.07 -0.51 16.75
C PRO A 542 8.85 0.97 16.40
N SER A 543 9.78 1.82 16.85
CA SER A 543 9.80 3.24 16.50
C SER A 543 10.33 3.40 15.08
N LEU A 544 9.56 4.05 14.20
CA LEU A 544 9.97 4.37 12.83
C LEU A 544 9.99 5.86 12.58
N THR A 545 10.98 6.33 11.82
CA THR A 545 10.92 7.67 11.20
C THR A 545 10.16 7.66 9.87
N ILE A 546 9.83 8.84 9.34
CA ILE A 546 9.27 8.97 7.98
C ILE A 546 10.21 8.33 6.94
N LYS A 547 11.54 8.50 7.08
CA LYS A 547 12.52 7.87 6.16
C LYS A 547 12.40 6.35 6.16
N GLU A 548 12.38 5.76 7.35
CA GLU A 548 12.30 4.30 7.52
C GLU A 548 10.95 3.77 7.04
N GLY A 549 9.86 4.47 7.39
CA GLY A 549 8.50 4.17 6.95
C GLY A 549 8.37 4.15 5.43
N LEU A 550 8.89 5.17 4.74
CA LEU A 550 8.88 5.23 3.28
C LEU A 550 9.59 4.03 2.65
N LYS A 551 10.77 3.65 3.15
CA LYS A 551 11.55 2.52 2.62
C LYS A 551 10.81 1.19 2.74
N ILE A 552 10.11 0.95 3.85
CA ILE A 552 9.36 -0.31 4.03
C ILE A 552 7.99 -0.30 3.35
N ALA A 553 7.36 0.86 3.21
CA ALA A 553 6.06 1.02 2.55
C ALA A 553 6.16 0.86 1.03
N TYR A 554 7.28 1.29 0.43
CA TYR A 554 7.49 1.29 -1.01
C TYR A 554 8.81 0.61 -1.41
N PRO A 555 9.06 -0.65 -1.02
CA PRO A 555 10.39 -1.28 -1.13
C PRO A 555 10.83 -1.53 -2.58
N GLU A 556 9.90 -1.55 -3.54
CA GLU A 556 10.19 -1.71 -4.97
C GLU A 556 10.31 -0.37 -5.70
N SER A 557 9.81 0.73 -5.12
CA SER A 557 9.75 2.05 -5.74
C SER A 557 10.66 3.07 -5.09
N ILE A 558 11.06 2.86 -3.82
CA ILE A 558 11.96 3.75 -3.10
C ILE A 558 13.36 3.14 -3.05
N SER A 559 14.32 3.93 -3.52
CA SER A 559 15.75 3.62 -3.44
C SER A 559 16.49 4.72 -2.70
N GLU A 560 17.64 4.38 -2.12
CA GLU A 560 18.52 5.31 -1.43
C GLU A 560 19.89 5.27 -2.13
N ASP A 561 20.45 6.43 -2.46
CA ASP A 561 21.80 6.50 -3.02
C ASP A 561 22.89 6.46 -1.93
N LYS A 562 24.15 6.61 -2.34
CA LYS A 562 25.30 6.56 -1.42
C LYS A 562 25.37 7.74 -0.46
N ASP A 563 24.73 8.86 -0.81
CA ASP A 563 24.70 10.08 -0.02
C ASP A 563 23.47 10.10 0.92
N GLY A 564 22.66 9.04 0.91
CA GLY A 564 21.49 8.87 1.76
C GLY A 564 20.22 9.56 1.24
N ILE A 565 20.22 9.96 -0.04
CA ILE A 565 19.11 10.64 -0.70
C ILE A 565 18.11 9.60 -1.21
N LEU A 566 16.83 9.81 -0.91
CA LEU A 566 15.76 8.94 -1.36
C LEU A 566 15.29 9.31 -2.77
N PHE A 567 14.94 8.31 -3.56
CA PHE A 567 14.34 8.46 -4.88
C PHE A 567 13.10 7.58 -4.99
N TYR A 568 12.04 8.11 -5.60
CA TYR A 568 10.80 7.42 -5.90
C TYR A 568 10.67 7.15 -7.40
N GLU A 569 10.47 5.89 -7.77
CA GLU A 569 10.23 5.43 -9.13
C GLU A 569 8.75 5.02 -9.31
N TYR A 570 8.10 5.61 -10.31
CA TYR A 570 6.68 5.39 -10.61
C TYR A 570 6.40 5.51 -12.11
N LYS A 571 5.20 5.08 -12.52
CA LYS A 571 4.71 5.29 -13.89
C LYS A 571 3.84 6.54 -13.92
N ASN A 572 4.20 7.49 -14.78
CA ASN A 572 3.40 8.69 -15.01
C ASN A 572 2.11 8.35 -15.80
N ASP A 573 1.25 9.35 -16.03
CA ASP A 573 -0.02 9.18 -16.74
C ASP A 573 0.13 8.68 -18.19
N GLU A 574 1.30 8.86 -18.82
CA GLU A 574 1.64 8.35 -20.14
C GLU A 574 2.15 6.88 -20.10
N GLY A 575 2.34 6.33 -18.90
CA GLY A 575 2.88 4.99 -18.68
C GLY A 575 4.42 4.92 -18.71
N LYS A 576 5.11 6.06 -18.75
CA LYS A 576 6.57 6.14 -18.71
C LYS A 576 7.07 6.03 -17.26
N VAL A 577 8.08 5.18 -17.06
CA VAL A 577 8.79 5.09 -15.78
C VAL A 577 9.57 6.38 -15.55
N THR A 578 9.30 7.03 -14.42
CA THR A 578 9.86 8.30 -13.98
C THR A 578 10.47 8.10 -12.61
N LYS A 579 11.65 8.69 -12.39
CA LYS A 579 12.35 8.67 -11.11
C LYS A 579 12.49 10.11 -10.60
N LYS A 580 11.99 10.39 -9.39
CA LYS A 580 12.06 11.70 -8.75
C LYS A 580 12.78 11.60 -7.41
N GLN A 581 13.58 12.62 -7.10
CA GLN A 581 14.25 12.74 -5.82
C GLN A 581 13.24 13.17 -4.75
N LEU A 582 13.26 12.49 -3.61
CA LEU A 582 12.49 12.82 -2.41
C LEU A 582 13.40 13.60 -1.46
N SER A 583 13.83 14.78 -1.88
CA SER A 583 14.43 15.75 -0.97
C SER A 583 13.40 16.78 -0.57
N GLU A 584 13.59 17.42 0.59
CA GLU A 584 12.69 18.42 1.16
C GLU A 584 12.39 19.62 0.25
N GLU A 585 13.28 19.95 -0.68
CA GLU A 585 13.05 21.00 -1.67
C GLU A 585 12.25 20.55 -2.89
N ASN A 586 12.24 19.25 -3.19
CA ASN A 586 11.56 18.65 -4.34
C ASN A 586 10.15 18.14 -4.03
N ILE A 587 9.70 18.33 -2.79
CA ILE A 587 8.40 17.89 -2.30
C ILE A 587 7.69 18.98 -1.50
N MET A 588 6.38 18.83 -1.37
CA MET A 588 5.56 19.57 -0.41
C MET A 588 4.71 18.58 0.39
N PRO A 589 5.00 18.41 1.70
CA PRO A 589 4.14 17.65 2.58
C PRO A 589 2.89 18.44 2.96
N TYR A 590 1.72 17.80 2.95
CA TYR A 590 0.47 18.30 3.49
C TYR A 590 0.04 17.44 4.67
N LEU A 591 -0.31 18.08 5.78
CA LEU A 591 -0.61 17.47 7.07
C LEU A 591 -2.01 17.89 7.51
N ASP A 592 -2.65 17.09 8.36
CA ASP A 592 -3.75 17.59 9.18
C ASP A 592 -3.23 18.42 10.36
N GLU A 593 -4.15 19.10 11.08
CA GLU A 593 -3.81 20.01 12.16
C GLU A 593 -3.12 19.33 13.36
N ASP A 594 -3.43 18.06 13.64
CA ASP A 594 -2.86 17.36 14.79
C ASP A 594 -1.46 16.82 14.45
N THR A 595 -1.26 16.35 13.22
CA THR A 595 0.04 15.94 12.69
C THR A 595 0.98 17.14 12.59
N SER A 596 0.49 18.32 12.18
CA SER A 596 1.34 19.52 12.10
C SER A 596 1.87 19.95 13.46
N LYS A 597 1.03 19.95 14.51
CA LYS A 597 1.47 20.24 15.88
C LYS A 597 2.54 19.28 16.36
N GLU A 598 2.42 17.99 16.03
CA GLU A 598 3.42 16.99 16.41
C GLU A 598 4.73 17.15 15.62
N PHE A 599 4.66 17.54 14.34
CA PHE A 599 5.85 17.92 13.56
C PHE A 599 6.56 19.12 14.19
N GLU A 600 5.83 20.20 14.48
CA GLU A 600 6.37 21.40 15.12
C GLU A 600 7.02 21.08 16.46
N ARG A 601 6.38 20.20 17.26
CA ARG A 601 6.91 19.75 18.55
C ARG A 601 8.26 19.05 18.39
N GLN A 602 8.35 18.07 17.48
CA GLN A 602 9.58 17.29 17.26
C GLN A 602 10.72 18.12 16.64
N LEU A 603 10.39 19.11 15.82
CA LEU A 603 11.40 20.02 15.24
C LEU A 603 11.89 21.03 16.28
N SER A 604 10.99 21.56 17.11
CA SER A 604 11.31 22.59 18.11
C SER A 604 12.07 22.05 19.32
N ASP A 605 11.80 20.81 19.73
CA ASP A 605 12.52 20.15 20.84
C ASP A 605 13.87 19.52 20.41
N GLY A 606 14.16 19.55 19.10
CA GLY A 606 15.39 19.03 18.51
C GLY A 606 15.43 17.51 18.36
N SER A 607 14.32 16.80 18.58
CA SER A 607 14.24 15.35 18.37
C SER A 607 14.27 14.94 16.88
N ALA A 608 13.90 15.85 15.98
CA ALA A 608 14.04 15.72 14.54
C ALA A 608 14.76 16.93 13.94
N LYS A 609 15.63 16.71 12.94
CA LYS A 609 16.35 17.81 12.26
C LYS A 609 15.71 18.24 10.94
N GLY A 610 14.77 17.43 10.44
CA GLY A 610 14.02 17.63 9.20
C GLY A 610 12.92 16.59 9.07
N LEU A 611 12.20 16.62 7.94
CA LEU A 611 11.05 15.75 7.64
C LEU A 611 11.37 14.28 7.85
N TYR A 612 12.51 13.83 7.32
CA TYR A 612 12.88 12.42 7.29
C TYR A 612 13.25 11.84 8.66
N ASP A 613 13.54 12.70 9.64
CA ASP A 613 13.87 12.31 11.01
C ASP A 613 12.65 12.28 11.94
N ILE A 614 11.49 12.81 11.49
CA ILE A 614 10.26 12.81 12.28
C ILE A 614 9.84 11.37 12.58
N LYS A 615 9.62 11.08 13.85
CA LYS A 615 9.11 9.80 14.33
C LYS A 615 7.60 9.74 14.13
N LEU A 616 7.15 8.63 13.56
CA LEU A 616 5.73 8.35 13.34
C LEU A 616 5.03 8.07 14.67
N THR A 617 3.86 8.67 14.85
CA THR A 617 2.92 8.39 15.94
C THR A 617 1.57 7.96 15.37
N PRO A 618 0.77 7.15 16.11
CA PRO A 618 -0.52 6.69 15.61
C PRO A 618 -1.42 7.84 15.17
N LYS A 619 -2.19 7.60 14.11
CA LYS A 619 -3.15 8.53 13.49
C LYS A 619 -2.55 9.75 12.79
N MET A 620 -1.22 9.85 12.67
CA MET A 620 -0.61 10.86 11.80
C MET A 620 -1.10 10.71 10.36
N ASN A 621 -1.34 11.83 9.68
CA ASN A 621 -1.80 11.88 8.31
C ASN A 621 -0.87 12.77 7.48
N ILE A 622 -0.18 12.17 6.52
CA ILE A 622 0.89 12.80 5.75
C ILE A 622 0.65 12.56 4.27
N THR A 623 0.55 13.63 3.47
CA THR A 623 0.58 13.55 2.01
C THR A 623 1.85 14.19 1.50
N ILE A 624 2.71 13.44 0.80
CA ILE A 624 3.93 13.95 0.16
C ILE A 624 3.65 14.19 -1.32
N ARG A 625 3.51 15.45 -1.71
CA ARG A 625 3.35 15.83 -3.11
C ARG A 625 4.69 16.13 -3.76
N LEU A 626 4.93 15.57 -4.94
CA LEU A 626 6.18 15.75 -5.68
C LEU A 626 6.11 16.95 -6.63
N ALA A 627 7.26 17.57 -6.85
CA ALA A 627 7.42 18.60 -7.88
C ALA A 627 7.16 18.04 -9.29
N THR A 628 6.55 18.82 -10.17
CA THR A 628 6.41 18.48 -11.60
C THR A 628 7.66 18.86 -12.40
N VAL A 629 8.43 19.83 -11.90
CA VAL A 629 9.73 20.24 -12.44
C VAL A 629 10.74 20.29 -11.30
N THR A 630 11.92 19.69 -11.50
CA THR A 630 13.06 19.70 -10.57
C THR A 630 14.32 20.06 -11.35
N LEU A 631 15.11 21.01 -10.86
CA LEU A 631 16.34 21.51 -11.50
C LEU A 631 17.46 21.59 -10.43
N GLY A 632 18.30 20.55 -10.36
CA GLY A 632 19.37 20.43 -9.35
C GLY A 632 20.78 20.76 -9.84
N PHE A 633 20.95 21.19 -11.09
CA PHE A 633 22.22 21.68 -11.66
C PHE A 633 23.50 20.84 -11.47
N ASP A 634 23.38 19.53 -11.19
CA ASP A 634 24.50 18.62 -10.93
C ASP A 634 25.48 18.43 -12.11
N ASP A 635 25.02 18.73 -13.33
CA ASP A 635 25.82 18.65 -14.54
C ASP A 635 25.59 19.85 -15.46
N GLN A 636 26.52 20.08 -16.38
CA GLN A 636 26.43 21.20 -17.32
C GLN A 636 25.18 21.15 -18.20
N PHE A 637 24.60 19.96 -18.44
CA PHE A 637 23.43 19.82 -19.32
C PHE A 637 22.15 20.36 -18.69
N SER A 638 22.03 20.20 -17.37
CA SER A 638 20.88 20.68 -16.61
C SER A 638 20.76 22.21 -16.55
N ALA A 639 21.83 22.95 -16.92
CA ALA A 639 21.81 24.41 -17.06
C ALA A 639 21.35 24.92 -18.45
N TYR A 640 21.39 24.10 -19.51
CA TYR A 640 21.00 24.52 -20.88
C TYR A 640 19.60 25.14 -21.02
N PRO A 641 18.58 24.72 -20.26
CA PRO A 641 17.26 25.33 -20.36
C PRO A 641 17.18 26.78 -19.89
N TRP A 642 18.23 27.31 -19.23
CA TRP A 642 18.28 28.67 -18.74
C TRP A 642 18.93 29.63 -19.74
N GLU A 643 18.23 30.72 -20.03
CA GLU A 643 18.76 31.83 -20.81
C GLU A 643 19.68 32.68 -19.91
N ASN A 644 20.82 33.11 -20.46
CA ASN A 644 21.78 34.01 -19.80
C ASN A 644 22.32 33.51 -18.44
N ALA A 645 22.53 32.21 -18.30
CA ALA A 645 23.21 31.64 -17.13
C ALA A 645 24.29 30.64 -17.54
N THR A 646 25.23 30.38 -16.63
CA THR A 646 26.31 29.41 -16.83
C THR A 646 26.34 28.42 -15.68
N TRP A 647 26.67 27.17 -15.99
CA TRP A 647 26.91 26.17 -14.95
C TRP A 647 28.22 26.46 -14.21
N SER A 648 28.23 26.21 -12.90
CA SER A 648 29.43 26.27 -12.06
C SER A 648 29.60 24.98 -11.27
N ASP A 649 30.83 24.46 -11.26
CA ASP A 649 31.30 23.30 -10.48
C ASP A 649 31.93 23.69 -9.14
N LYS A 650 31.93 24.98 -8.82
CA LYS A 650 32.63 25.53 -7.64
C LYS A 650 31.73 25.60 -6.41
N PHE A 651 30.42 25.59 -6.63
CA PHE A 651 29.41 25.84 -5.60
C PHE A 651 28.19 24.99 -5.93
N GLY A 652 27.60 24.39 -4.91
CA GLY A 652 26.26 23.80 -4.96
C GLY A 652 25.79 23.51 -3.54
N ASN A 653 24.50 23.27 -3.39
CA ASN A 653 23.84 23.16 -2.09
C ASN A 653 23.93 21.74 -1.54
N LEU A 654 23.33 20.77 -2.24
CA LEU A 654 23.43 19.35 -1.89
C LEU A 654 24.62 18.66 -2.55
N ARG A 655 24.98 19.10 -3.76
CA ARG A 655 26.04 18.56 -4.60
C ARG A 655 26.90 19.69 -5.17
N LEU A 656 27.88 19.39 -6.03
CA LEU A 656 28.90 20.37 -6.44
C LEU A 656 28.45 21.38 -7.51
N GLY A 657 27.33 21.15 -8.18
CA GLY A 657 26.86 21.98 -9.30
C GLY A 657 25.90 23.09 -8.87
N SER A 658 25.95 24.24 -9.54
CA SER A 658 24.93 25.30 -9.42
C SER A 658 24.83 26.13 -10.69
N LEU A 659 23.75 26.90 -10.79
CA LEU A 659 23.56 27.86 -11.86
C LEU A 659 24.08 29.24 -11.43
N ALA A 660 25.10 29.73 -12.13
CA ALA A 660 25.71 31.02 -11.89
C ALA A 660 25.05 32.12 -12.74
N ILE A 661 24.66 33.21 -12.09
CA ILE A 661 23.76 34.22 -12.67
C ILE A 661 24.50 35.56 -12.78
N PRO A 662 24.65 36.14 -13.99
CA PRO A 662 25.30 37.43 -14.19
C PRO A 662 24.40 38.61 -13.82
N GLN A 663 23.35 38.91 -14.59
CA GLN A 663 22.47 40.08 -14.38
C GLN A 663 20.99 39.68 -14.40
N GLU A 664 20.56 39.04 -15.49
CA GLU A 664 19.19 38.55 -15.69
C GLU A 664 19.27 37.14 -16.25
N SER A 665 18.37 36.26 -15.82
CA SER A 665 18.29 34.91 -16.34
C SER A 665 16.84 34.43 -16.34
N LYS A 666 16.48 33.62 -17.33
CA LYS A 666 15.12 33.14 -17.53
C LYS A 666 15.11 31.63 -17.76
N TYR A 667 14.16 30.97 -17.11
CA TYR A 667 13.78 29.60 -17.41
C TYR A 667 12.36 29.57 -17.95
N THR A 668 12.19 29.08 -19.18
CA THR A 668 10.87 28.84 -19.77
C THR A 668 10.41 27.43 -19.40
N ILE A 669 9.27 27.35 -18.71
CA ILE A 669 8.74 26.10 -18.18
C ILE A 669 8.03 25.34 -19.31
N PRO A 670 8.30 24.03 -19.49
CA PRO A 670 7.58 23.23 -20.47
C PRO A 670 6.08 23.19 -20.17
N LYS A 671 5.25 23.49 -21.18
CA LYS A 671 3.79 23.60 -21.01
C LYS A 671 3.12 22.30 -20.56
N ASP A 672 3.72 21.15 -20.86
CA ASP A 672 3.26 19.83 -20.42
C ASP A 672 3.51 19.54 -18.93
N LYS A 673 4.30 20.39 -18.26
CA LYS A 673 4.64 20.25 -16.83
C LYS A 673 3.82 21.12 -15.89
N VAL A 674 2.94 21.95 -16.45
CA VAL A 674 2.10 22.91 -15.74
C VAL A 674 0.68 22.84 -16.29
N LYS A 675 -0.30 23.16 -15.45
CA LYS A 675 -1.73 23.09 -15.73
C LYS A 675 -2.30 24.51 -15.71
N PRO A 676 -3.27 24.82 -16.59
CA PRO A 676 -4.01 26.07 -16.50
C PRO A 676 -4.79 26.14 -15.19
N ASN A 677 -5.03 27.36 -14.70
CA ASN A 677 -5.78 27.63 -13.47
C ASN A 677 -5.24 26.89 -12.23
N TYR A 678 -3.93 26.60 -12.14
CA TYR A 678 -3.31 25.95 -10.98
C TYR A 678 -2.37 26.91 -10.24
N ASP A 679 -2.45 26.94 -8.92
CA ASP A 679 -1.43 27.57 -8.09
C ASP A 679 -0.24 26.63 -7.92
N TYR A 680 0.95 27.22 -7.86
CA TYR A 680 2.23 26.53 -7.75
C TYR A 680 3.03 27.10 -6.59
N LEU A 681 3.81 26.22 -5.96
CA LEU A 681 4.91 26.59 -5.10
C LEU A 681 6.20 26.44 -5.88
N ILE A 682 7.00 27.50 -5.91
CA ILE A 682 8.34 27.46 -6.46
C ILE A 682 9.32 27.57 -5.30
N THR A 683 10.13 26.54 -5.12
CA THR A 683 11.16 26.44 -4.08
C THR A 683 12.53 26.36 -4.74
N GLY A 684 13.56 26.68 -3.98
CA GLY A 684 14.95 26.44 -4.38
C GLY A 684 15.89 27.10 -3.40
N TYR A 685 17.18 27.05 -3.69
CA TYR A 685 18.22 27.64 -2.87
C TYR A 685 19.00 28.67 -3.65
N ILE A 686 19.32 29.77 -2.96
CA ILE A 686 20.08 30.86 -3.54
C ILE A 686 21.23 31.27 -2.62
N LYS A 687 22.41 31.39 -3.20
CA LYS A 687 23.58 31.99 -2.57
C LYS A 687 23.91 33.28 -3.30
N HIS A 688 24.15 34.35 -2.56
CA HIS A 688 24.52 35.63 -3.17
C HIS A 688 25.34 36.50 -2.21
N ASP A 689 26.31 37.22 -2.77
CA ASP A 689 27.19 38.14 -2.05
C ASP A 689 27.13 39.54 -2.68
N PHE A 690 26.21 40.38 -2.18
CA PHE A 690 26.10 41.79 -2.53
C PHE A 690 27.32 42.58 -2.07
N THR A 691 27.73 43.52 -2.90
CA THR A 691 28.88 44.40 -2.65
C THR A 691 28.49 45.76 -2.09
N THR A 692 27.23 46.15 -2.24
CA THR A 692 26.69 47.43 -1.76
C THR A 692 25.30 47.28 -1.16
N ASP A 693 24.92 48.16 -0.23
CA ASP A 693 23.64 48.11 0.50
C ASP A 693 22.39 48.41 -0.37
N ASN A 694 22.58 48.79 -1.64
CA ASN A 694 21.51 49.15 -2.58
C ASN A 694 21.26 48.10 -3.67
N GLU A 695 21.94 46.95 -3.59
CA GLU A 695 21.72 45.81 -4.49
C GLU A 695 20.53 44.96 -4.00
N SER A 696 19.78 44.41 -4.95
CA SER A 696 18.74 43.44 -4.65
C SER A 696 18.62 42.40 -5.75
N LEU A 697 18.29 41.17 -5.38
CA LEU A 697 18.02 40.07 -6.30
C LEU A 697 16.57 39.64 -6.16
N GLY A 698 15.81 39.76 -7.24
CA GLY A 698 14.43 39.31 -7.34
C GLY A 698 14.33 38.00 -8.11
N ILE A 699 13.56 37.05 -7.58
CA ILE A 699 13.09 35.86 -8.29
C ILE A 699 11.60 36.06 -8.53
N VAL A 700 11.17 36.03 -9.79
CA VAL A 700 9.81 36.35 -10.20
C VAL A 700 9.23 35.23 -11.03
N ALA A 701 7.99 34.84 -10.71
CA ALA A 701 7.21 33.88 -11.48
C ALA A 701 6.23 34.63 -12.40
N PHE A 702 6.20 34.25 -13.67
CA PHE A 702 5.33 34.85 -14.68
C PHE A 702 4.37 33.83 -15.29
N THR A 703 3.13 34.24 -15.50
CA THR A 703 2.17 33.53 -16.37
C THR A 703 2.20 34.01 -17.80
N LYS A 704 1.60 33.21 -18.69
CA LYS A 704 1.23 33.64 -20.04
C LYS A 704 -0.17 33.16 -20.41
N LYS A 705 -0.93 34.00 -21.13
CA LYS A 705 -2.14 33.62 -21.89
C LYS A 705 -1.90 33.90 -23.37
N ASP A 706 -2.11 32.89 -24.21
CA ASP A 706 -1.80 32.94 -25.65
C ASP A 706 -0.40 33.51 -25.95
N ASN A 707 -0.31 34.52 -26.83
CA ASN A 707 0.94 35.14 -27.25
C ASN A 707 1.24 36.49 -26.60
N PHE A 708 0.37 37.04 -25.73
CA PHE A 708 0.38 38.49 -25.53
C PHE A 708 0.37 39.08 -24.11
N GLU A 709 0.38 38.31 -23.01
CA GLU A 709 0.51 38.94 -21.68
C GLU A 709 1.34 38.12 -20.70
N MET A 710 2.29 38.78 -20.03
CA MET A 710 3.04 38.24 -18.88
C MET A 710 2.66 39.01 -17.61
N TRP A 711 2.14 38.30 -16.60
CA TRP A 711 1.79 38.89 -15.30
C TRP A 711 2.72 38.37 -14.21
N ASN A 712 3.21 39.27 -13.34
CA ASN A 712 3.94 38.86 -12.14
C ASN A 712 2.94 38.27 -11.13
N MET A 713 3.17 37.03 -10.72
CA MET A 713 2.28 36.28 -9.84
C MET A 713 2.83 36.03 -8.44
N GLY A 714 4.09 36.40 -8.23
CA GLY A 714 4.83 36.01 -7.06
C GLY A 714 6.29 36.42 -7.21
N THR A 715 6.84 36.99 -6.14
CA THR A 715 8.21 37.47 -6.12
C THR A 715 8.85 37.17 -4.78
N SER A 716 10.10 36.71 -4.80
CA SER A 716 10.98 36.68 -3.62
C SER A 716 12.11 37.68 -3.84
N ILE A 717 12.33 38.59 -2.88
CA ILE A 717 13.35 39.64 -2.97
C ILE A 717 14.40 39.40 -1.89
N PHE A 718 15.67 39.40 -2.29
CA PHE A 718 16.83 39.33 -1.42
C PHE A 718 17.57 40.66 -1.45
N SER A 719 17.85 41.23 -0.28
CA SER A 719 18.58 42.50 -0.11
C SER A 719 19.66 42.42 0.98
N GLN A 720 19.98 41.20 1.46
CA GLN A 720 21.03 40.95 2.44
C GLN A 720 21.82 39.71 2.07
N ASN A 721 23.15 39.79 2.17
CA ASN A 721 24.07 38.70 1.84
C ASN A 721 23.65 37.36 2.43
N SER A 722 23.89 36.30 1.67
CA SER A 722 23.64 34.95 2.14
C SER A 722 24.69 34.46 3.12
N GLY A 723 25.79 35.21 3.30
CA GLY A 723 26.85 34.89 4.27
C GLY A 723 27.74 33.74 3.80
N GLY A 724 27.85 33.54 2.49
CA GLY A 724 28.58 32.41 1.91
C GLY A 724 27.80 31.09 1.85
N GLU A 725 26.60 31.01 2.43
CA GLU A 725 25.74 29.83 2.45
C GLU A 725 24.56 29.97 1.48
N PHE A 726 23.95 28.84 1.12
CA PHE A 726 22.71 28.80 0.35
C PHE A 726 21.51 29.03 1.28
N LYS A 727 20.61 29.94 0.89
CA LYS A 727 19.36 30.22 1.61
C LYS A 727 18.18 29.74 0.79
N LYS A 728 17.23 29.06 1.42
CA LYS A 728 16.00 28.62 0.76
C LYS A 728 15.12 29.81 0.41
N PHE A 729 14.50 29.79 -0.77
CA PHE A 729 13.44 30.70 -1.15
C PHE A 729 12.15 29.94 -1.44
N THR A 730 11.02 30.62 -1.34
CA THR A 730 9.71 30.05 -1.62
C THR A 730 8.81 31.13 -2.21
N ILE A 731 8.20 30.83 -3.36
CA ILE A 731 7.25 31.70 -4.05
C ILE A 731 5.96 30.91 -4.22
N LYS A 732 4.88 31.40 -3.63
CA LYS A 732 3.53 30.92 -3.94
C LYS A 732 2.99 31.75 -5.10
N THR A 733 2.65 31.12 -6.21
CA THR A 733 2.01 31.79 -7.33
C THR A 733 0.51 31.91 -7.05
N GLN A 734 -0.08 33.04 -7.45
CA GLN A 734 -1.53 33.21 -7.48
C GLN A 734 -1.97 33.32 -8.94
N ASN A 735 -2.52 32.23 -9.48
CA ASN A 735 -3.03 32.24 -10.85
C ASN A 735 -4.21 33.20 -11.02
N ILE A 736 -4.20 33.96 -12.12
CA ILE A 736 -5.32 34.85 -12.44
C ILE A 736 -6.34 34.00 -13.21
N SER A 737 -7.61 34.09 -12.84
CA SER A 737 -8.69 33.33 -13.48
C SER A 737 -8.67 33.47 -15.02
N GLY A 738 -8.76 32.35 -15.75
CA GLY A 738 -8.71 32.30 -17.21
C GLY A 738 -7.61 31.38 -17.72
N ASP A 739 -7.43 31.21 -19.03
CA ASP A 739 -6.44 30.29 -19.62
C ASP A 739 -4.95 30.68 -19.40
N TYR A 740 -4.63 31.39 -18.31
CA TYR A 740 -3.27 31.70 -17.88
C TYR A 740 -2.59 30.46 -17.32
N ILE A 741 -1.35 30.23 -17.77
CA ILE A 741 -0.50 29.11 -17.36
C ILE A 741 0.83 29.69 -16.87
N LEU A 742 1.39 29.12 -15.79
CA LEU A 742 2.74 29.43 -15.34
C LEU A 742 3.73 29.20 -16.51
N ASP A 743 4.45 30.24 -16.92
CA ASP A 743 5.23 30.24 -18.16
C ASP A 743 6.73 30.26 -17.90
N SER A 744 7.18 31.11 -16.98
CA SER A 744 8.62 31.26 -16.73
C SER A 744 8.96 31.70 -15.32
N ILE A 745 10.19 31.37 -14.92
CA ILE A 745 10.87 31.90 -13.75
C ILE A 745 11.95 32.83 -14.26
N GLN A 746 12.01 34.05 -13.73
CA GLN A 746 13.04 35.01 -14.06
C GLN A 746 13.77 35.46 -12.80
N LEU A 747 15.08 35.61 -12.92
CA LEU A 747 15.92 36.21 -11.91
C LEU A 747 16.43 37.54 -12.44
N MET A 748 16.31 38.58 -11.63
CA MET A 748 16.67 39.95 -11.98
C MET A 748 17.49 40.57 -10.85
N LYS A 749 18.72 40.98 -11.16
CA LYS A 749 19.54 41.79 -10.26
C LYS A 749 19.32 43.27 -10.53
N ARG A 750 19.17 44.05 -9.47
CA ARG A 750 19.08 45.50 -9.53
C ARG A 750 20.36 46.13 -8.96
N ASN A 751 20.87 47.16 -9.66
CA ASN A 751 22.01 47.99 -9.25
C ASN A 751 23.37 47.26 -9.08
N ASN A 752 23.65 46.18 -9.84
CA ASN A 752 24.90 45.42 -9.75
C ASN A 752 25.83 45.65 -10.98
N ASP A 753 27.12 45.34 -10.85
CA ASP A 753 28.10 45.28 -11.94
C ASP A 753 27.77 44.13 -12.90
N VAL A 754 27.52 44.48 -14.16
CA VAL A 754 27.06 43.58 -15.23
C VAL A 754 28.02 42.42 -15.50
N ASN A 755 29.29 42.54 -15.11
CA ASN A 755 30.32 41.54 -15.34
C ASN A 755 30.57 40.60 -14.14
N LYS A 756 29.90 40.81 -13.00
CA LYS A 756 30.16 40.07 -11.76
C LYS A 756 29.17 38.92 -11.57
N ILE A 757 29.69 37.69 -11.56
CA ILE A 757 28.94 36.48 -11.23
C ILE A 757 29.12 36.21 -9.73
N ASP A 758 28.14 36.63 -8.93
CA ASP A 758 28.15 36.55 -7.46
C ASP A 758 26.84 35.98 -6.90
N SER A 759 26.01 35.38 -7.76
CA SER A 759 24.76 34.75 -7.36
C SER A 759 24.66 33.37 -7.99
N TYR A 760 24.32 32.39 -7.17
CA TYR A 760 24.24 30.98 -7.50
C TYR A 760 22.88 30.44 -7.08
N LEU A 761 22.25 29.69 -7.98
CA LEU A 761 20.93 29.11 -7.79
C LEU A 761 21.04 27.59 -7.86
N ASP A 762 20.33 26.90 -6.97
CA ASP A 762 20.36 25.45 -6.91
C ASP A 762 19.04 24.83 -6.46
N ASP A 763 18.85 23.56 -6.79
CA ASP A 763 17.70 22.69 -6.43
C ASP A 763 16.32 23.36 -6.56
N ILE A 764 16.02 23.94 -7.72
CA ILE A 764 14.74 24.61 -7.97
C ILE A 764 13.66 23.57 -8.24
N SER A 765 12.51 23.76 -7.60
CA SER A 765 11.36 22.90 -7.77
C SER A 765 10.08 23.67 -7.98
N ILE A 766 9.22 23.13 -8.83
CA ILE A 766 7.88 23.65 -9.13
C ILE A 766 6.87 22.60 -8.73
N ILE A 767 6.12 22.88 -7.66
CA ILE A 767 5.21 21.92 -7.02
C ILE A 767 3.77 22.43 -7.17
N PRO A 768 2.84 21.64 -7.74
CA PRO A 768 1.46 22.06 -7.85
C PRO A 768 0.78 22.08 -6.48
N ILE A 769 0.13 23.19 -6.14
CA ILE A 769 -0.65 23.34 -4.90
C ILE A 769 -2.11 22.96 -5.17
N GLY A 770 -2.71 23.37 -6.28
CA GLY A 770 -4.09 23.01 -6.59
C GLY A 770 -4.73 24.00 -7.55
N PRO A 771 -5.94 23.72 -8.04
CA PRO A 771 -6.66 24.66 -8.88
C PRO A 771 -7.00 25.94 -8.09
N ASN A 772 -6.90 27.07 -8.78
CA ASN A 772 -7.10 28.40 -8.24
C ASN A 772 -8.59 28.69 -8.00
N LYS A 773 -8.89 29.30 -6.84
CA LYS A 773 -10.26 29.60 -6.39
C LYS A 773 -10.70 31.06 -6.59
N SER A 774 -9.88 31.93 -7.16
CA SER A 774 -10.24 33.35 -7.31
C SER A 774 -11.32 33.52 -8.39
N ARG A 775 -12.58 33.50 -7.97
CA ARG A 775 -13.69 34.25 -8.55
C ARG A 775 -14.43 34.99 -7.45
#